data_AF-A0A973GKH4-F1
#
_entry.id   AF-A0A973GKH4-F1
#
_cell.length_a   1.000
_cell.length_b   1.000
_cell.length_c   1.000
_cell.angle_alpha   90.00
_cell.angle_beta   90.00
_cell.angle_gamma   90.00
#
_symmetry.space_group_name_H-M   'P 1'
#
loop_
_entity.id
_entity.type
_entity.pdbx_description
1 polymer ?
#
loop_
_entity_poly.entity_id
_entity_poly.type
_entity_poly.pdbx_seq_one_letter_code
_entity_poly.pdbx_strand_id
1 'polypeptide(L)'
;MVSYHTDRPLTSPSDGDLFNRCQFAENISKAIISQPIDEKYVIGLHSAWGYGKTSVLNMMESYLKKKKTIVVRYNPWIYSDIKSMTVGLLLEISNKIIETEIDNQDGKAIKKIIKQAQIKGISGVAEDLSRSLRSIIDAVSFSPVDPVNVAGKGVSAILGFAGKSSFNALQKNVESEIKKLGKRIIVIIDDVDRLDKDEIFQLFRLVKVVADFNGITYVIAFDNIAVAKALNGRFSSGQNKNDGKDFLEKIIQIPLNLPFITQDELSAMFLDGLNELLIEYKLEVSDDDNVRFWDIFGNHIMPYLKTPRAVKRYLNLLTFTLPLAGNEINTTDALVLTGLKLLYPATYDNIQSAKLILTGTDLEFSLDQDSRKNKTKKQFEELLADGEQKASSILILLFPTVQHALSNNSSSWSDSTEKLRESKRVASIDYFDRYFIFGIGKSDVSDSEIVRILRLNNPAEITNNLKSLATNQKTQKLIIGKIRQYKHLASSSDSLLNGLIGSSEYLSDFQDAGFFTRSGLDIFSDLVFKIIRDGNTNTMALIKAAISACVDSELLTYIIRDVNLAMTGDDHNSNKSPLLNDDEFNEFKKISVEKISALATTHKFYGTDPSISYILYQYWTEFNGNNKDTETNLKKNIKTKDDVLDFLTSFLPTSTGTNGRRRNNLTDASYKYLSKIINPVYLYNILVKEDADLLNISKYESLEHHFDDSPINKVGNEKNADFRKVLAQEFVYLHKQAITKSEK
;
A
#
# COMPACT_ATOMS: atom_id res chain seq x y z
N MET A 1 -14.83 -6.40 16.63
CA MET A 1 -13.51 -7.03 16.45
C MET A 1 -13.67 -8.19 15.50
N VAL A 2 -13.36 -7.98 14.22
CA VAL A 2 -13.37 -9.05 13.21
C VAL A 2 -12.37 -10.11 13.64
N SER A 3 -12.86 -11.32 13.85
CA SER A 3 -12.04 -12.41 14.35
C SER A 3 -11.16 -12.93 13.22
N TYR A 4 -9.86 -13.12 13.49
CA TYR A 4 -8.97 -13.91 12.64
C TYR A 4 -9.66 -15.19 12.17
N HIS A 5 -9.75 -15.39 10.85
CA HIS A 5 -10.36 -16.60 10.29
C HIS A 5 -9.42 -17.77 10.51
N THR A 6 -9.59 -18.45 11.65
CA THR A 6 -8.79 -19.63 11.92
C THR A 6 -8.95 -20.64 10.79
N ASP A 7 -7.82 -21.18 10.32
CA ASP A 7 -7.78 -22.28 9.36
C ASP A 7 -8.07 -23.62 10.07
N ARG A 8 -9.06 -23.60 10.97
CA ARG A 8 -9.54 -24.78 11.69
C ARG A 8 -10.64 -25.45 10.85
N PRO A 9 -10.61 -26.78 10.75
CA PRO A 9 -11.71 -27.52 10.15
C PRO A 9 -12.95 -27.43 11.05
N LEU A 10 -14.14 -27.60 10.45
CA LEU A 10 -15.38 -27.76 11.22
C LEU A 10 -15.26 -29.01 12.10
N THR A 11 -15.72 -28.95 13.34
CA THR A 11 -15.63 -30.07 14.29
C THR A 11 -16.88 -30.95 14.28
N SER A 12 -18.04 -30.36 13.98
CA SER A 12 -19.31 -31.08 13.84
C SER A 12 -20.25 -30.42 12.82
N PRO A 13 -21.31 -31.12 12.39
CA PRO A 13 -22.33 -30.56 11.48
C PRO A 13 -23.03 -29.28 11.97
N SER A 14 -22.92 -28.97 13.27
CA SER A 14 -23.48 -27.76 13.90
C SER A 14 -22.66 -26.48 13.65
N ASP A 15 -21.44 -26.59 13.14
CA ASP A 15 -20.45 -25.50 13.20
C ASP A 15 -20.56 -24.48 12.05
N GLY A 16 -21.71 -24.41 11.37
CA GLY A 16 -21.94 -23.54 10.22
C GLY A 16 -21.26 -24.05 8.95
N ASP A 17 -22.02 -24.73 8.10
CA ASP A 17 -21.53 -25.33 6.86
C ASP A 17 -21.82 -24.45 5.64
N LEU A 18 -20.88 -23.55 5.35
CA LEU A 18 -21.00 -22.56 4.26
C LEU A 18 -21.18 -23.20 2.87
N PHE A 19 -20.68 -24.41 2.66
CA PHE A 19 -20.66 -25.07 1.34
C PHE A 19 -21.58 -26.29 1.26
N ASN A 20 -22.53 -26.43 2.19
CA ASN A 20 -23.55 -27.48 2.22
C ASN A 20 -23.00 -28.93 2.06
N ARG A 21 -21.86 -29.22 2.70
CA ARG A 21 -21.19 -30.51 2.71
C ARG A 21 -21.68 -31.48 3.78
N CYS A 22 -22.48 -31.02 4.75
CA CYS A 22 -23.15 -31.85 5.74
C CYS A 22 -23.94 -32.97 5.07
N GLN A 23 -24.73 -32.65 4.03
CA GLN A 23 -25.54 -33.65 3.33
C GLN A 23 -24.69 -34.72 2.64
N PHE A 24 -23.58 -34.32 2.03
CA PHE A 24 -22.63 -35.23 1.40
C PHE A 24 -21.99 -36.16 2.45
N ALA A 25 -21.51 -35.61 3.57
CA ALA A 25 -20.94 -36.38 4.67
C ALA A 25 -21.96 -37.38 5.26
N GLU A 26 -23.22 -36.94 5.44
CA GLU A 26 -24.29 -37.78 5.97
C GLU A 26 -24.62 -38.94 5.02
N ASN A 27 -24.76 -38.67 3.72
CA ASN A 27 -25.11 -39.68 2.71
C ASN A 27 -24.04 -40.76 2.60
N ILE A 28 -22.76 -40.40 2.57
CA ILE A 28 -21.67 -41.37 2.55
C ILE A 28 -21.66 -42.20 3.85
N SER A 29 -21.85 -41.53 4.99
CA SER A 29 -21.90 -42.22 6.28
C SER A 29 -23.04 -43.23 6.34
N LYS A 30 -24.24 -42.87 5.86
CA LYS A 30 -25.39 -43.79 5.72
C LYS A 30 -25.06 -44.95 4.78
N ALA A 31 -24.43 -44.69 3.64
CA ALA A 31 -24.04 -45.73 2.68
C ALA A 31 -23.03 -46.72 3.28
N ILE A 32 -22.06 -46.25 4.05
CA ILE A 32 -21.09 -47.11 4.76
C ILE A 32 -21.81 -47.99 5.79
N ILE A 33 -22.74 -47.41 6.56
CA ILE A 33 -23.50 -48.13 7.59
C ILE A 33 -24.43 -49.19 6.98
N SER A 34 -24.99 -48.95 5.79
CA SER A 34 -25.92 -49.88 5.14
C SER A 34 -25.26 -51.08 4.48
N GLN A 35 -23.94 -51.07 4.28
CA GLN A 35 -23.24 -52.21 3.69
C GLN A 35 -23.18 -53.43 4.65
N PRO A 36 -23.03 -54.67 4.13
CA PRO A 36 -22.81 -55.86 4.95
C PRO A 36 -21.57 -55.74 5.86
N ILE A 37 -21.72 -56.08 7.15
CA ILE A 37 -20.70 -55.82 8.20
C ILE A 37 -19.38 -56.57 7.95
N ASP A 38 -19.42 -57.68 7.24
CA ASP A 38 -18.27 -58.53 6.93
C ASP A 38 -17.49 -58.11 5.69
N GLU A 39 -18.01 -57.17 4.89
CA GLU A 39 -17.32 -56.66 3.71
C GLU A 39 -16.29 -55.58 4.05
N LYS A 40 -15.19 -55.58 3.31
CA LYS A 40 -14.12 -54.57 3.41
C LYS A 40 -14.23 -53.55 2.29
N TYR A 41 -13.99 -52.29 2.63
CA TYR A 41 -14.01 -51.20 1.66
C TYR A 41 -12.85 -50.26 1.91
N VAL A 42 -12.21 -49.81 0.82
CA VAL A 42 -11.24 -48.72 0.86
C VAL A 42 -11.80 -47.56 0.04
N ILE A 43 -12.24 -46.53 0.75
CA ILE A 43 -12.86 -45.33 0.21
C ILE A 43 -11.81 -44.23 0.17
N GLY A 44 -11.56 -43.66 -1.01
CA GLY A 44 -10.73 -42.48 -1.19
C GLY A 44 -11.59 -41.22 -1.21
N LEU A 45 -11.28 -40.24 -0.37
CA LEU A 45 -11.92 -38.93 -0.36
C LEU A 45 -10.98 -37.89 -0.98
N HIS A 46 -11.21 -37.60 -2.25
CA HIS A 46 -10.31 -36.82 -3.09
C HIS A 46 -10.73 -35.34 -3.15
N SER A 47 -9.76 -34.45 -2.92
CA SER A 47 -9.86 -33.05 -3.30
C SER A 47 -8.51 -32.36 -3.23
N ALA A 48 -8.37 -31.21 -3.87
CA ALA A 48 -7.20 -30.34 -3.72
C ALA A 48 -6.91 -30.00 -2.24
N TRP A 49 -5.67 -29.59 -1.96
CA TRP A 49 -5.33 -29.05 -0.65
C TRP A 49 -6.13 -27.78 -0.32
N GLY A 50 -6.58 -27.63 0.93
CA GLY A 50 -7.37 -26.48 1.37
C GLY A 50 -8.86 -26.54 1.00
N TYR A 51 -9.33 -27.62 0.35
CA TYR A 51 -10.73 -27.77 -0.03
C TYR A 51 -11.65 -28.15 1.14
N GLY A 52 -11.15 -28.52 2.33
CA GLY A 52 -11.98 -28.86 3.50
C GLY A 52 -12.19 -30.35 3.78
N LYS A 53 -11.24 -31.21 3.40
CA LYS A 53 -11.26 -32.67 3.65
C LYS A 53 -11.48 -33.02 5.12
N THR A 54 -10.67 -32.47 6.02
CA THR A 54 -10.77 -32.70 7.47
C THR A 54 -12.14 -32.30 8.03
N SER A 55 -12.74 -31.19 7.57
CA SER A 55 -14.10 -30.79 7.98
C SER A 55 -15.13 -31.85 7.61
N VAL A 56 -15.06 -32.39 6.38
CA VAL A 56 -15.97 -33.44 5.92
C VAL A 56 -15.77 -34.73 6.72
N LEU A 57 -14.52 -35.11 7.00
CA LEU A 57 -14.23 -36.27 7.85
C LEU A 57 -14.78 -36.10 9.27
N ASN A 58 -14.70 -34.91 9.86
CA ASN A 58 -15.24 -34.61 11.19
C ASN A 58 -16.78 -34.71 11.21
N MET A 59 -17.44 -34.23 10.16
CA MET A 59 -18.88 -34.41 9.99
C MET A 59 -19.26 -35.87 9.80
N MET A 60 -18.51 -36.61 8.96
CA MET A 60 -18.71 -38.05 8.77
C MET A 60 -18.55 -38.82 10.07
N GLU A 61 -17.49 -38.56 10.84
CA GLU A 61 -17.27 -39.18 12.15
C GLU A 61 -18.48 -38.97 13.08
N SER A 62 -19.04 -37.76 13.10
CA SER A 62 -20.24 -37.45 13.89
C SER A 62 -21.44 -38.31 13.48
N TYR A 63 -21.66 -38.51 12.18
CA TYR A 63 -22.74 -39.37 11.67
C TYR A 63 -22.46 -40.86 11.82
N LEU A 64 -21.19 -41.26 11.85
CA LEU A 64 -20.73 -42.64 11.97
C LEU A 64 -20.67 -43.12 13.43
N LYS A 65 -20.67 -42.24 14.44
CA LYS A 65 -20.75 -42.63 15.87
C LYS A 65 -22.14 -43.13 16.25
N LYS A 66 -22.47 -44.37 15.86
CA LYS A 66 -23.72 -45.08 16.17
C LYS A 66 -23.42 -46.41 16.88
N LYS A 67 -24.43 -47.05 17.49
CA LYS A 67 -24.28 -48.28 18.30
C LYS A 67 -23.62 -49.48 17.57
N LYS A 68 -23.59 -49.49 16.23
CA LYS A 68 -23.08 -50.61 15.40
C LYS A 68 -21.72 -50.36 14.74
N THR A 69 -21.04 -49.28 15.11
CA THR A 69 -19.81 -48.83 14.45
C THR A 69 -18.75 -48.46 15.49
N ILE A 70 -17.48 -48.68 15.12
CA ILE A 70 -16.31 -48.24 15.89
C ILE A 70 -15.51 -47.35 14.96
N VAL A 71 -15.44 -46.05 15.27
CA VAL A 71 -14.73 -45.07 14.44
C VAL A 71 -13.36 -44.79 15.01
N VAL A 72 -12.33 -45.09 14.24
CA VAL A 72 -10.91 -44.96 14.58
C VAL A 72 -10.31 -43.82 13.77
N ARG A 73 -9.68 -42.85 14.44
CA ARG A 73 -8.94 -41.77 13.79
C ARG A 73 -7.47 -42.11 13.75
N TYR A 74 -6.88 -42.13 12.56
CA TYR A 74 -5.47 -42.44 12.39
C TYR A 74 -4.76 -41.32 11.62
N ASN A 75 -3.75 -40.71 12.24
CA ASN A 75 -2.91 -39.71 11.60
C ASN A 75 -1.52 -40.32 11.30
N PRO A 76 -1.20 -40.60 10.02
CA PRO A 76 0.05 -41.24 9.64
C PRO A 76 1.26 -40.30 9.79
N TRP A 77 1.06 -38.98 9.83
CA TRP A 77 2.13 -37.96 9.93
C TRP A 77 2.99 -38.09 11.20
N ILE A 78 2.51 -38.80 12.21
CA ILE A 78 3.19 -38.96 13.51
C ILE A 78 4.32 -40.03 13.41
N TYR A 79 4.34 -40.83 12.35
CA TYR A 79 5.21 -42.00 12.22
C TYR A 79 6.15 -41.85 11.02
N SER A 80 7.43 -42.16 11.23
CA SER A 80 8.49 -41.99 10.21
C SER A 80 8.81 -43.26 9.42
N ASP A 81 8.23 -44.41 9.78
CA ASP A 81 8.52 -45.68 9.11
C ASP A 81 7.33 -46.65 9.13
N ILE A 82 7.32 -47.57 8.17
CA ILE A 82 6.22 -48.52 7.97
C ILE A 82 5.96 -49.40 9.20
N LYS A 83 6.97 -49.75 10.01
CA LYS A 83 6.74 -50.58 11.20
C LYS A 83 6.02 -49.75 12.26
N SER A 84 6.50 -48.54 12.55
CA SER A 84 5.84 -47.65 13.50
C SER A 84 4.44 -47.25 13.05
N MET A 85 4.22 -47.01 11.74
CA MET A 85 2.89 -46.81 11.16
C MET A 85 1.96 -48.02 11.37
N THR A 86 2.46 -49.23 11.12
CA THR A 86 1.69 -50.48 11.29
C THR A 86 1.29 -50.67 12.74
N VAL A 87 2.26 -50.56 13.65
CA VAL A 87 2.05 -50.70 15.09
C VAL A 87 1.09 -49.63 15.60
N GLY A 88 1.29 -48.38 15.19
CA GLY A 88 0.42 -47.26 15.54
C GLY A 88 -1.03 -47.48 15.10
N LEU A 89 -1.26 -47.92 13.85
CA LEU A 89 -2.60 -48.19 13.34
C LEU A 89 -3.29 -49.31 14.13
N LEU A 90 -2.62 -50.44 14.34
CA LEU A 90 -3.20 -51.58 15.07
C LEU A 90 -3.48 -51.24 16.54
N LEU A 91 -2.60 -50.45 17.17
CA LEU A 91 -2.80 -49.96 18.53
C LEU A 91 -4.02 -49.04 18.60
N GLU A 92 -4.19 -48.13 17.66
CA GLU A 92 -5.32 -47.20 17.64
C GLU A 92 -6.64 -47.94 17.44
N ILE A 93 -6.67 -48.94 16.55
CA ILE A 93 -7.82 -49.83 16.37
C ILE A 93 -8.11 -50.58 17.69
N SER A 94 -7.09 -51.21 18.29
CA SER A 94 -7.25 -51.97 19.53
C SER A 94 -7.77 -51.10 20.68
N ASN A 95 -7.20 -49.91 20.87
CA ASN A 95 -7.61 -48.98 21.91
C ASN A 95 -9.06 -48.54 21.70
N LYS A 96 -9.46 -48.21 20.46
CA LYS A 96 -10.80 -47.75 20.17
C LYS A 96 -11.87 -48.82 20.34
N ILE A 97 -11.55 -50.09 20.03
CA ILE A 97 -12.43 -51.23 20.31
C ILE A 97 -12.70 -51.32 21.81
N ILE A 98 -11.65 -51.25 22.63
CA ILE A 98 -11.76 -51.31 24.10
C ILE A 98 -12.59 -50.12 24.61
N GLU A 99 -12.27 -48.91 24.19
CA GLU A 99 -12.99 -47.69 24.61
C GLU A 99 -14.49 -47.77 24.32
N THR A 100 -14.87 -48.19 23.10
CA THR A 100 -16.27 -48.22 22.66
C THR A 100 -17.10 -49.28 23.40
N GLU A 101 -16.46 -50.30 23.97
CA GLU A 101 -17.11 -51.35 24.76
C GLU A 101 -17.19 -51.01 26.26
N ILE A 102 -16.27 -50.17 26.76
CA ILE A 102 -16.24 -49.70 28.15
C ILE A 102 -17.22 -48.53 28.39
N ASP A 103 -17.60 -47.80 27.33
CA ASP A 103 -18.42 -46.56 27.38
C ASP A 103 -19.88 -46.72 27.90
N ASN A 104 -20.20 -47.83 28.57
CA ASN A 104 -21.43 -47.98 29.34
C ASN A 104 -21.30 -47.59 30.84
N GLN A 105 -20.11 -47.29 31.39
CA GLN A 105 -19.97 -46.72 32.75
C GLN A 105 -18.75 -45.77 32.93
N ASP A 106 -19.03 -44.49 33.20
CA ASP A 106 -18.22 -43.44 33.86
C ASP A 106 -16.70 -43.33 33.58
N GLY A 107 -16.36 -42.48 32.59
CA GLY A 107 -15.03 -42.27 32.01
C GLY A 107 -13.96 -41.49 32.79
N LYS A 108 -13.82 -41.61 34.12
CA LYS A 108 -12.70 -40.98 34.86
C LYS A 108 -11.61 -41.94 35.36
N ALA A 109 -11.82 -43.26 35.29
CA ALA A 109 -10.84 -44.26 35.75
C ALA A 109 -9.89 -44.78 34.65
N ILE A 110 -10.15 -44.46 33.38
CA ILE A 110 -9.60 -45.13 32.19
C ILE A 110 -8.07 -44.98 32.04
N LYS A 111 -7.47 -43.84 32.41
CA LYS A 111 -6.00 -43.62 32.32
C LYS A 111 -5.18 -44.47 33.30
N LYS A 112 -5.77 -44.96 34.40
CA LYS A 112 -5.10 -45.87 35.36
C LYS A 112 -5.34 -47.34 35.01
N ILE A 113 -6.46 -47.64 34.36
CA ILE A 113 -6.93 -49.00 34.05
C ILE A 113 -6.17 -49.64 32.87
N ILE A 114 -5.77 -48.87 31.85
CA ILE A 114 -5.05 -49.40 30.67
C ILE A 114 -3.65 -49.95 31.03
N LYS A 115 -3.07 -49.56 32.18
CA LYS A 115 -1.73 -49.97 32.62
C LYS A 115 -1.68 -51.33 33.35
N GLN A 116 -2.82 -51.89 33.73
CA GLN A 116 -2.90 -53.18 34.43
C GLN A 116 -3.96 -54.06 33.76
N ALA A 117 -3.49 -54.97 32.91
CA ALA A 117 -4.32 -55.95 32.22
C ALA A 117 -4.98 -56.92 33.21
N GLN A 118 -6.21 -56.61 33.63
CA GLN A 118 -7.26 -57.54 34.10
C GLN A 118 -8.53 -56.72 34.31
N ILE A 119 -9.31 -56.48 33.25
CA ILE A 119 -10.56 -55.72 33.36
C ILE A 119 -11.72 -56.72 33.46
N LYS A 120 -12.30 -56.90 34.64
CA LYS A 120 -13.63 -57.53 34.76
C LYS A 120 -14.67 -56.52 34.27
N GLY A 121 -15.34 -56.79 33.15
CA GLY A 121 -16.48 -55.98 32.67
C GLY A 121 -16.49 -55.64 31.17
N ILE A 122 -15.46 -55.99 30.40
CA ILE A 122 -15.47 -55.86 28.93
C ILE A 122 -16.15 -57.10 28.32
N SER A 123 -16.87 -56.95 27.21
CA SER A 123 -17.38 -58.11 26.46
C SER A 123 -16.20 -59.01 26.06
N GLY A 124 -16.26 -60.32 26.35
CA GLY A 124 -15.12 -61.23 26.15
C GLY A 124 -14.54 -61.19 24.73
N VAL A 125 -15.40 -60.94 23.74
CA VAL A 125 -15.06 -60.78 22.32
C VAL A 125 -14.12 -59.58 22.06
N ALA A 126 -14.34 -58.44 22.73
CA ALA A 126 -13.51 -57.26 22.53
C ALA A 126 -12.11 -57.41 23.15
N GLU A 127 -12.01 -58.15 24.27
CA GLU A 127 -10.72 -58.53 24.84
C GLU A 127 -9.97 -59.52 23.95
N ASP A 128 -10.66 -60.52 23.39
CA ASP A 128 -10.11 -61.50 22.45
C ASP A 128 -9.57 -60.82 21.18
N LEU A 129 -10.34 -59.90 20.60
CA LEU A 129 -9.92 -59.12 19.44
C LEU A 129 -8.70 -58.23 19.74
N SER A 130 -8.71 -57.55 20.89
CA SER A 130 -7.58 -56.70 21.31
C SER A 130 -6.31 -57.50 21.57
N ARG A 131 -6.42 -58.69 22.18
CA ARG A 131 -5.29 -59.62 22.35
C ARG A 131 -4.76 -60.10 20.99
N SER A 132 -5.65 -60.42 20.06
CA SER A 132 -5.28 -60.84 18.70
C SER A 132 -4.53 -59.74 17.96
N LEU A 133 -4.99 -58.49 18.02
CA LEU A 133 -4.30 -57.34 17.42
C LEU A 133 -2.92 -57.08 18.07
N ARG A 134 -2.81 -57.19 19.41
CA ARG A 134 -1.52 -57.08 20.12
C ARG A 134 -0.54 -58.17 19.75
N SER A 135 -1.00 -59.40 19.53
CA SER A 135 -0.12 -60.49 19.08
C SER A 135 0.49 -60.22 17.69
N ILE A 136 -0.23 -59.52 16.81
CA ILE A 136 0.29 -59.04 15.52
C ILE A 136 1.36 -57.96 15.76
N ILE A 137 1.09 -57.00 16.66
CA ILE A 137 2.04 -55.95 17.04
C ILE A 137 3.34 -56.54 17.59
N ASP A 138 3.26 -57.49 18.52
CA ASP A 138 4.43 -58.16 19.10
C ASP A 138 5.24 -58.87 18.00
N ALA A 139 4.57 -59.61 17.12
CA ALA A 139 5.23 -60.31 16.02
C ALA A 139 5.92 -59.37 15.01
N VAL A 140 5.34 -58.19 14.73
CA VAL A 140 5.94 -57.16 13.88
C VAL A 140 7.12 -56.46 14.57
N SER A 141 7.03 -56.27 15.89
CA SER A 141 8.04 -55.56 16.71
C SER A 141 9.29 -56.41 17.00
N PHE A 142 9.15 -57.73 17.18
CA PHE A 142 10.23 -58.65 17.54
C PHE A 142 11.07 -59.17 16.34
N SER A 143 10.85 -58.68 15.13
CA SER A 143 11.69 -59.07 13.98
C SER A 143 13.10 -58.46 14.12
N PRO A 144 14.16 -59.28 14.31
CA PRO A 144 15.52 -58.77 14.51
C PRO A 144 15.99 -58.06 13.25
N VAL A 145 16.42 -56.82 13.39
CA VAL A 145 17.03 -56.03 12.31
C VAL A 145 18.50 -55.87 12.67
N ASP A 146 19.39 -56.52 11.93
CA ASP A 146 20.83 -56.28 12.07
C ASP A 146 21.14 -54.80 11.79
N PRO A 147 21.98 -54.11 12.60
CA PRO A 147 22.13 -52.65 12.54
C PRO A 147 22.93 -52.13 11.35
N VAL A 148 23.37 -52.99 10.42
CA VAL A 148 24.29 -52.62 9.34
C VAL A 148 23.53 -52.61 8.00
N ASN A 149 23.35 -51.41 7.45
CA ASN A 149 22.67 -51.02 6.19
C ASN A 149 21.14 -50.78 6.29
N VAL A 150 20.76 -49.56 6.67
CA VAL A 150 19.38 -49.11 7.00
C VAL A 150 18.78 -48.19 5.91
N ALA A 151 18.95 -48.53 4.64
CA ALA A 151 18.13 -47.94 3.57
C ALA A 151 17.33 -49.07 2.90
N GLY A 152 16.07 -49.26 3.32
CA GLY A 152 15.10 -50.12 2.63
C GLY A 152 14.67 -51.45 3.28
N LYS A 153 15.22 -51.87 4.44
CA LYS A 153 14.95 -53.22 5.01
C LYS A 153 13.72 -53.35 5.92
N GLY A 154 13.14 -52.28 6.46
CA GLY A 154 11.91 -52.37 7.27
C GLY A 154 10.71 -52.94 6.49
N VAL A 155 10.69 -52.65 5.19
CA VAL A 155 9.76 -53.16 4.18
C VAL A 155 9.82 -54.68 4.00
N SER A 156 11.01 -55.29 4.13
CA SER A 156 11.21 -56.74 3.95
C SER A 156 10.76 -57.54 5.17
N ALA A 157 10.80 -56.95 6.37
CA ALA A 157 10.29 -57.57 7.59
C ALA A 157 8.77 -57.74 7.56
N ILE A 158 8.04 -56.71 7.09
CA ILE A 158 6.57 -56.78 6.94
C ILE A 158 6.16 -57.74 5.81
N LEU A 159 6.91 -57.80 4.70
CA LEU A 159 6.67 -58.81 3.64
C LEU A 159 6.99 -60.23 4.09
N GLY A 160 8.09 -60.42 4.82
CA GLY A 160 8.46 -61.69 5.41
C GLY A 160 7.47 -62.18 6.48
N PHE A 161 6.74 -61.24 7.10
CA PHE A 161 5.63 -61.54 8.01
C PHE A 161 4.34 -61.86 7.25
N ALA A 162 3.94 -61.04 6.27
CA ALA A 162 2.76 -61.26 5.43
C ALA A 162 2.83 -62.55 4.59
N GLY A 163 4.03 -63.02 4.26
CA GLY A 163 4.27 -64.27 3.51
C GLY A 163 4.28 -65.56 4.34
N LYS A 164 4.18 -65.50 5.68
CA LYS A 164 4.17 -66.70 6.54
C LYS A 164 2.74 -67.15 6.86
N SER A 165 2.52 -68.46 6.89
CA SER A 165 1.29 -69.11 7.38
C SER A 165 0.81 -68.59 8.75
N SER A 166 1.74 -68.10 9.58
CA SER A 166 1.46 -67.49 10.89
C SER A 166 0.69 -66.16 10.81
N PHE A 167 0.95 -65.29 9.83
CA PHE A 167 0.20 -64.04 9.69
C PHE A 167 -1.22 -64.31 9.19
N ASN A 168 -1.38 -65.19 8.20
CA ASN A 168 -2.71 -65.59 7.72
C ASN A 168 -3.56 -66.23 8.83
N ALA A 169 -2.94 -66.98 9.76
CA ALA A 169 -3.63 -67.52 10.93
C ALA A 169 -4.04 -66.41 11.92
N LEU A 170 -3.15 -65.47 12.23
CA LEU A 170 -3.46 -64.30 13.07
C LEU A 170 -4.54 -63.42 12.44
N GLN A 171 -4.48 -63.23 11.12
CA GLN A 171 -5.47 -62.52 10.32
C GLN A 171 -6.85 -63.16 10.42
N LYS A 172 -6.94 -64.47 10.16
CA LYS A 172 -8.21 -65.21 10.29
C LYS A 172 -8.79 -65.14 11.71
N ASN A 173 -7.92 -65.17 12.73
CA ASN A 173 -8.35 -64.99 14.11
C ASN A 173 -8.96 -63.60 14.31
N VAL A 174 -8.25 -62.53 13.91
CA VAL A 174 -8.76 -61.15 13.97
C VAL A 174 -10.09 -61.01 13.23
N GLU A 175 -10.22 -61.53 12.01
CA GLU A 175 -11.45 -61.49 11.23
C GLU A 175 -12.61 -62.23 11.92
N SER A 176 -12.33 -63.38 12.52
CA SER A 176 -13.34 -64.14 13.28
C SER A 176 -13.83 -63.37 14.50
N GLU A 177 -12.93 -62.67 15.20
CA GLU A 177 -13.28 -61.85 16.36
C GLU A 177 -14.02 -60.57 15.96
N ILE A 178 -13.64 -59.91 14.85
CA ILE A 178 -14.39 -58.78 14.27
C ILE A 178 -15.82 -59.23 13.91
N LYS A 179 -15.97 -60.43 13.33
CA LYS A 179 -17.29 -60.97 12.99
C LYS A 179 -18.15 -61.22 14.23
N LYS A 180 -17.57 -61.76 15.31
CA LYS A 180 -18.26 -61.96 16.59
C LYS A 180 -18.64 -60.63 17.26
N LEU A 181 -17.82 -59.58 17.09
CA LEU A 181 -18.08 -58.25 17.63
C LEU A 181 -19.38 -57.66 17.05
N GLY A 182 -19.76 -58.04 15.83
CA GLY A 182 -21.01 -57.60 15.20
C GLY A 182 -21.07 -56.09 14.92
N LYS A 183 -19.92 -55.41 14.95
CA LYS A 183 -19.77 -53.97 14.67
C LYS A 183 -18.78 -53.78 13.52
N ARG A 184 -19.04 -52.75 12.70
CA ARG A 184 -18.12 -52.33 11.63
C ARG A 184 -17.02 -51.45 12.22
N ILE A 185 -15.76 -51.75 11.93
CA ILE A 185 -14.62 -50.87 12.27
C ILE A 185 -14.39 -49.94 11.09
N ILE A 186 -14.37 -48.62 11.34
CA ILE A 186 -14.16 -47.59 10.33
C ILE A 186 -12.90 -46.83 10.69
N VAL A 187 -11.86 -46.95 9.88
CA VAL A 187 -10.59 -46.26 10.04
C VAL A 187 -10.59 -45.03 9.13
N ILE A 188 -10.58 -43.85 9.74
CA ILE A 188 -10.45 -42.57 9.03
C ILE A 188 -8.98 -42.14 9.06
N ILE A 189 -8.39 -42.01 7.87
CA ILE A 189 -7.03 -41.57 7.65
C ILE A 189 -7.05 -40.17 7.01
N ASP A 190 -6.38 -39.20 7.63
CA ASP A 190 -6.30 -37.81 7.16
C ASP A 190 -4.84 -37.36 7.03
N ASP A 191 -4.61 -36.15 6.50
CA ASP A 191 -3.30 -35.51 6.38
C ASP A 191 -2.25 -36.32 5.57
N VAL A 192 -2.70 -37.25 4.71
CA VAL A 192 -1.84 -38.03 3.81
C VAL A 192 -0.98 -37.14 2.92
N ASP A 193 -1.53 -36.00 2.47
CA ASP A 193 -0.85 -35.05 1.60
C ASP A 193 0.38 -34.37 2.24
N ARG A 194 0.54 -34.49 3.56
CA ARG A 194 1.71 -33.95 4.24
C ARG A 194 2.91 -34.88 4.11
N LEU A 195 2.66 -36.20 4.11
CA LEU A 195 3.69 -37.24 4.09
C LEU A 195 4.65 -37.09 2.91
N ASP A 196 5.90 -37.53 3.11
CA ASP A 196 6.87 -37.59 2.01
C ASP A 196 6.56 -38.73 1.02
N LYS A 197 7.32 -38.78 -0.08
CA LYS A 197 7.08 -39.77 -1.16
C LYS A 197 7.22 -41.22 -0.69
N ASP A 198 8.16 -41.49 0.23
CA ASP A 198 8.40 -42.82 0.77
C ASP A 198 7.32 -43.22 1.79
N GLU A 199 6.93 -42.30 2.65
CA GLU A 199 5.86 -42.45 3.63
C GLU A 199 4.50 -42.67 2.98
N ILE A 200 4.15 -41.91 1.93
CA ILE A 200 2.93 -42.13 1.14
C ILE A 200 2.89 -43.56 0.60
N PHE A 201 3.99 -44.02 -0.01
CA PHE A 201 4.07 -45.37 -0.54
C PHE A 201 3.90 -46.43 0.57
N GLN A 202 4.56 -46.22 1.72
CA GLN A 202 4.45 -47.10 2.87
C GLN A 202 3.02 -47.15 3.44
N LEU A 203 2.34 -46.01 3.55
CA LEU A 203 0.95 -45.93 4.01
C LEU A 203 0.01 -46.71 3.10
N PHE A 204 0.03 -46.46 1.79
CA PHE A 204 -0.88 -47.15 0.88
C PHE A 204 -0.58 -48.64 0.78
N ARG A 205 0.68 -49.03 0.92
CA ARG A 205 1.04 -50.45 1.02
C ARG A 205 0.60 -51.08 2.34
N LEU A 206 0.72 -50.36 3.46
CA LEU A 206 0.16 -50.76 4.75
C LEU A 206 -1.35 -50.97 4.63
N VAL A 207 -2.07 -50.00 4.06
CA VAL A 207 -3.51 -50.13 3.78
C VAL A 207 -3.74 -51.36 2.93
N LYS A 208 -3.00 -51.61 1.85
CA LYS A 208 -3.19 -52.81 1.04
C LYS A 208 -3.00 -54.13 1.82
N VAL A 209 -2.08 -54.18 2.79
CA VAL A 209 -1.77 -55.40 3.57
C VAL A 209 -2.70 -55.57 4.78
N VAL A 210 -3.02 -54.48 5.48
CA VAL A 210 -3.80 -54.46 6.73
C VAL A 210 -5.28 -54.18 6.49
N ALA A 211 -5.66 -53.59 5.36
CA ALA A 211 -7.06 -53.47 4.94
C ALA A 211 -7.65 -54.77 4.37
N ASP A 212 -6.86 -55.84 4.32
CA ASP A 212 -7.37 -57.13 3.86
C ASP A 212 -8.29 -57.80 4.90
N PHE A 213 -8.30 -57.31 6.16
CA PHE A 213 -9.22 -57.75 7.20
C PHE A 213 -10.67 -57.44 6.86
N ASN A 214 -11.47 -58.50 6.73
CA ASN A 214 -12.92 -58.39 6.61
C ASN A 214 -13.54 -57.67 7.82
N GLY A 215 -14.51 -56.80 7.55
CA GLY A 215 -15.19 -55.97 8.54
C GLY A 215 -14.47 -54.68 8.97
N ILE A 216 -13.36 -54.34 8.30
CA ILE A 216 -12.72 -53.02 8.41
C ILE A 216 -12.98 -52.20 7.14
N THR A 217 -13.45 -50.97 7.32
CA THR A 217 -13.63 -49.97 6.25
C THR A 217 -12.66 -48.83 6.44
N TYR A 218 -11.92 -48.48 5.39
CA TYR A 218 -10.98 -47.35 5.39
C TYR A 218 -11.57 -46.17 4.64
N VAL A 219 -11.48 -44.98 5.22
CA VAL A 219 -11.80 -43.70 4.58
C VAL A 219 -10.52 -42.87 4.58
N ILE A 220 -9.91 -42.67 3.42
CA ILE A 220 -8.60 -42.04 3.28
C ILE A 220 -8.78 -40.73 2.53
N ALA A 221 -8.50 -39.60 3.18
CA ALA A 221 -8.62 -38.28 2.56
C ALA A 221 -7.27 -37.74 2.08
N PHE A 222 -7.20 -37.38 0.79
CA PHE A 222 -5.97 -36.90 0.16
C PHE A 222 -6.24 -36.13 -1.14
N ASP A 223 -5.24 -35.41 -1.62
CA ASP A 223 -5.14 -34.79 -2.94
C ASP A 223 -4.63 -35.83 -3.93
N ASN A 224 -5.55 -36.36 -4.73
CA ASN A 224 -5.26 -37.44 -5.66
C ASN A 224 -4.22 -37.05 -6.73
N ILE A 225 -4.13 -35.77 -7.10
CA ILE A 225 -3.15 -35.31 -8.09
C ILE A 225 -1.77 -35.24 -7.45
N ALA A 226 -1.66 -34.64 -6.26
CA ALA A 226 -0.39 -34.52 -5.54
C ALA A 226 0.18 -35.89 -5.14
N VAL A 227 -0.65 -36.75 -4.56
CA VAL A 227 -0.27 -38.11 -4.12
C VAL A 227 0.11 -39.00 -5.30
N ALA A 228 -0.67 -38.99 -6.40
CA ALA A 228 -0.29 -39.76 -7.59
C ALA A 228 1.05 -39.29 -8.16
N LYS A 229 1.29 -37.98 -8.21
CA LYS A 229 2.58 -37.41 -8.65
C LYS A 229 3.74 -37.80 -7.72
N ALA A 230 3.51 -37.89 -6.41
CA ALA A 230 4.51 -38.33 -5.44
C ALA A 230 4.92 -39.81 -5.64
N LEU A 231 3.96 -40.63 -6.09
CA LEU A 231 4.14 -42.06 -6.36
C LEU A 231 4.66 -42.38 -7.77
N ASN A 232 4.64 -41.42 -8.69
CA ASN A 232 5.08 -41.64 -10.05
C ASN A 232 6.56 -42.02 -10.15
N GLY A 233 6.90 -42.96 -11.05
CA GLY A 233 8.25 -43.44 -11.33
C GLY A 233 8.77 -44.51 -10.37
N ARG A 234 7.95 -44.98 -9.42
CA ARG A 234 8.31 -46.02 -8.43
C ARG A 234 8.08 -47.44 -8.93
N PHE A 235 7.20 -47.64 -9.91
CA PHE A 235 6.71 -48.98 -10.28
C PHE A 235 7.12 -49.44 -11.68
N SER A 236 7.69 -48.55 -12.49
CA SER A 236 8.13 -48.88 -13.85
C SER A 236 9.56 -48.41 -14.06
N SER A 237 10.43 -49.30 -14.55
CA SER A 237 11.76 -48.98 -15.10
C SER A 237 11.70 -48.17 -16.41
N GLY A 238 10.54 -47.58 -16.73
CA GLY A 238 10.24 -46.87 -17.98
C GLY A 238 9.28 -45.71 -17.74
N GLN A 239 9.35 -44.70 -18.61
CA GLN A 239 8.75 -43.37 -18.51
C GLN A 239 7.20 -43.31 -18.57
N ASN A 240 6.48 -44.26 -17.97
CA ASN A 240 5.02 -44.25 -18.01
C ASN A 240 4.49 -43.23 -16.98
N LYS A 241 4.07 -42.06 -17.44
CA LYS A 241 3.69 -40.90 -16.59
C LYS A 241 2.49 -41.11 -15.64
N ASN A 242 1.83 -42.28 -15.69
CA ASN A 242 0.60 -42.57 -14.95
C ASN A 242 0.73 -43.71 -13.91
N ASP A 243 1.92 -44.28 -13.67
CA ASP A 243 2.08 -45.44 -12.79
C ASP A 243 1.61 -45.20 -11.34
N GLY A 244 1.72 -43.97 -10.82
CA GLY A 244 1.19 -43.59 -9.51
C GLY A 244 -0.34 -43.61 -9.45
N LYS A 245 -1.04 -43.23 -10.53
CA LYS A 245 -2.52 -43.31 -10.60
C LYS A 245 -2.98 -44.76 -10.62
N ASP A 246 -2.34 -45.59 -11.45
CA ASP A 246 -2.64 -47.01 -11.57
C ASP A 246 -2.40 -47.75 -10.24
N PHE A 247 -1.41 -47.31 -9.45
CA PHE A 247 -1.16 -47.84 -8.12
C PHE A 247 -2.30 -47.51 -7.14
N LEU A 248 -2.77 -46.26 -7.12
CA LEU A 248 -3.88 -45.83 -6.26
C LEU A 248 -5.18 -46.55 -6.62
N GLU A 249 -5.48 -46.74 -7.90
CA GLU A 249 -6.68 -47.45 -8.38
C GLU A 249 -6.72 -48.91 -7.91
N LYS A 250 -5.56 -49.56 -7.73
CA LYS A 250 -5.48 -50.93 -7.19
C LYS A 250 -5.81 -51.03 -5.69
N ILE A 251 -5.84 -49.90 -4.98
CA ILE A 251 -6.01 -49.85 -3.52
C ILE A 251 -7.33 -49.17 -3.15
N ILE A 252 -7.63 -48.05 -3.79
CA ILE A 252 -8.88 -47.30 -3.62
C ILE A 252 -9.98 -47.98 -4.44
N GLN A 253 -10.89 -48.66 -3.76
CA GLN A 253 -12.02 -49.34 -4.39
C GLN A 253 -13.14 -48.35 -4.75
N ILE A 254 -13.36 -47.34 -3.89
CA ILE A 254 -14.43 -46.36 -4.05
C ILE A 254 -13.80 -44.95 -4.05
N PRO A 255 -13.55 -44.36 -5.24
CA PRO A 255 -13.02 -43.01 -5.34
C PRO A 255 -14.15 -41.97 -5.28
N LEU A 256 -14.24 -41.23 -4.18
CA LEU A 256 -15.21 -40.14 -3.97
C LEU A 256 -14.51 -38.79 -4.06
N ASN A 257 -15.02 -37.90 -4.89
CA ASN A 257 -14.56 -36.51 -4.90
C ASN A 257 -15.43 -35.68 -3.96
N LEU A 258 -14.85 -34.73 -3.24
CA LEU A 258 -15.65 -33.73 -2.54
C LEU A 258 -16.51 -32.92 -3.52
N PRO A 259 -17.72 -32.48 -3.12
CA PRO A 259 -18.53 -31.57 -3.90
C PRO A 259 -17.72 -30.35 -4.32
N PHE A 260 -17.82 -29.99 -5.61
CA PHE A 260 -17.15 -28.83 -6.17
C PHE A 260 -17.73 -27.56 -5.53
N ILE A 261 -16.85 -26.70 -5.02
CA ILE A 261 -17.22 -25.33 -4.64
C ILE A 261 -17.10 -24.47 -5.88
N THR A 262 -18.18 -23.77 -6.22
CA THR A 262 -18.24 -22.84 -7.34
C THR A 262 -17.39 -21.60 -7.08
N GLN A 263 -16.94 -20.93 -8.15
CA GLN A 263 -16.22 -19.67 -7.99
C GLN A 263 -17.12 -18.61 -7.33
N ASP A 264 -18.42 -18.62 -7.60
CA ASP A 264 -19.37 -17.68 -7.01
C ASP A 264 -19.49 -17.83 -5.49
N GLU A 265 -19.50 -19.08 -4.98
CA GLU A 265 -19.48 -19.34 -3.53
C GLU A 265 -18.18 -18.85 -2.87
N LEU A 266 -17.03 -19.03 -3.54
CA LEU A 266 -15.74 -18.52 -3.04
C LEU A 266 -15.66 -16.99 -3.08
N SER A 267 -16.21 -16.39 -4.14
CA SER A 267 -16.30 -14.94 -4.28
C SER A 267 -17.22 -14.34 -3.22
N ALA A 268 -18.39 -14.95 -2.97
CA ALA A 268 -19.29 -14.54 -1.89
C ALA A 268 -18.59 -14.63 -0.52
N MET A 269 -17.92 -15.76 -0.23
CA MET A 269 -17.13 -15.91 1.00
C MET A 269 -16.06 -14.82 1.16
N PHE A 270 -15.38 -14.43 0.07
CA PHE A 270 -14.39 -13.37 0.10
C PHE A 270 -15.03 -11.99 0.33
N LEU A 271 -16.11 -11.68 -0.40
CA LEU A 271 -16.78 -10.38 -0.32
C LEU A 271 -17.42 -10.15 1.04
N ASP A 272 -18.06 -11.16 1.61
CA ASP A 272 -18.65 -11.07 2.95
C ASP A 272 -17.56 -10.75 3.98
N GLY A 273 -16.45 -11.49 3.94
CA GLY A 273 -15.31 -11.24 4.82
C GLY A 273 -14.62 -9.89 4.59
N LEU A 274 -14.52 -9.44 3.33
CA LEU A 274 -13.97 -8.13 3.00
C LEU A 274 -14.87 -7.00 3.54
N ASN A 275 -16.19 -7.10 3.33
CA ASN A 275 -17.15 -6.12 3.82
C ASN A 275 -17.13 -6.01 5.36
N GLU A 276 -17.03 -7.15 6.07
CA GLU A 276 -16.84 -7.16 7.52
C GLU A 276 -15.60 -6.37 7.94
N LEU A 277 -14.47 -6.56 7.26
CA LEU A 277 -13.21 -5.84 7.54
C LEU A 277 -13.34 -4.33 7.26
N LEU A 278 -13.93 -3.95 6.13
CA LEU A 278 -14.12 -2.53 5.77
C LEU A 278 -14.99 -1.80 6.80
N ILE A 279 -16.09 -2.42 7.24
CA ILE A 279 -16.99 -1.86 8.26
C ILE A 279 -16.28 -1.73 9.61
N GLU A 280 -15.60 -2.79 10.07
CA GLU A 280 -14.91 -2.79 11.36
C GLU A 280 -13.83 -1.71 11.46
N TYR A 281 -13.04 -1.55 10.38
CA TYR A 281 -11.95 -0.56 10.35
C TYR A 281 -12.39 0.82 9.85
N LYS A 282 -13.68 1.02 9.57
CA LYS A 282 -14.26 2.28 9.09
C LYS A 282 -13.54 2.82 7.85
N LEU A 283 -13.21 1.91 6.93
CA LEU A 283 -12.54 2.24 5.69
C LEU A 283 -13.57 2.55 4.62
N GLU A 284 -13.41 3.70 3.99
CA GLU A 284 -14.26 4.11 2.87
C GLU A 284 -13.58 3.76 1.55
N VAL A 285 -14.38 3.36 0.56
CA VAL A 285 -13.96 3.08 -0.81
C VAL A 285 -14.82 3.94 -1.74
N SER A 286 -14.19 4.79 -2.54
CA SER A 286 -14.88 5.65 -3.50
C SER A 286 -15.48 4.85 -4.66
N ASP A 287 -16.45 5.41 -5.38
CA ASP A 287 -17.05 4.75 -6.55
C ASP A 287 -16.01 4.42 -7.64
N ASP A 288 -15.09 5.35 -7.90
CA ASP A 288 -13.99 5.16 -8.85
C ASP A 288 -13.05 4.02 -8.40
N ASP A 289 -12.76 3.97 -7.09
CA ASP A 289 -11.94 2.89 -6.51
C ASP A 289 -12.66 1.54 -6.52
N ASN A 290 -13.99 1.51 -6.40
CA ASN A 290 -14.78 0.29 -6.52
C ASN A 290 -14.71 -0.27 -7.95
N VAL A 291 -14.89 0.58 -8.97
CA VAL A 291 -14.76 0.17 -10.38
C VAL A 291 -13.37 -0.40 -10.65
N ARG A 292 -12.34 0.31 -10.20
CA ARG A 292 -10.95 -0.10 -10.36
C ARG A 292 -10.61 -1.37 -9.58
N PHE A 293 -11.14 -1.52 -8.37
CA PHE A 293 -10.99 -2.74 -7.60
C PHE A 293 -11.52 -3.93 -8.40
N TRP A 294 -12.72 -3.84 -8.96
CA TRP A 294 -13.30 -4.92 -9.74
C TRP A 294 -12.55 -5.24 -11.03
N ASP A 295 -12.04 -4.23 -11.72
CA ASP A 295 -11.19 -4.42 -12.90
C ASP A 295 -9.90 -5.19 -12.55
N ILE A 296 -9.21 -4.80 -11.48
CA ILE A 296 -7.96 -5.46 -11.09
C ILE A 296 -8.23 -6.81 -10.41
N PHE A 297 -9.04 -6.81 -9.37
CA PHE A 297 -9.32 -7.98 -8.55
C PHE A 297 -10.05 -9.05 -9.36
N GLY A 298 -11.11 -8.70 -10.06
CA GLY A 298 -11.93 -9.64 -10.82
C GLY A 298 -11.14 -10.33 -11.94
N ASN A 299 -10.32 -9.57 -12.68
CA ASN A 299 -9.58 -10.10 -13.82
C ASN A 299 -8.26 -10.77 -13.44
N HIS A 300 -7.60 -10.34 -12.35
CA HIS A 300 -6.22 -10.76 -12.07
C HIS A 300 -6.02 -11.48 -10.73
N ILE A 301 -6.89 -11.31 -9.74
CA ILE A 301 -6.70 -11.88 -8.40
C ILE A 301 -7.71 -13.01 -8.14
N MET A 302 -8.98 -12.75 -8.41
CA MET A 302 -10.10 -13.68 -8.19
C MET A 302 -9.89 -15.06 -8.84
N PRO A 303 -9.34 -15.19 -10.07
CA PRO A 303 -9.09 -16.50 -10.69
C PRO A 303 -8.11 -17.41 -9.93
N TYR A 304 -7.34 -16.86 -8.98
CA TYR A 304 -6.40 -17.60 -8.14
C TYR A 304 -7.00 -18.03 -6.78
N LEU A 305 -8.15 -17.48 -6.40
CA LEU A 305 -8.87 -17.84 -5.18
C LEU A 305 -9.72 -19.10 -5.40
N LYS A 306 -9.05 -20.23 -5.61
CA LYS A 306 -9.70 -21.51 -5.98
C LYS A 306 -10.09 -22.40 -4.79
N THR A 307 -9.77 -22.01 -3.56
CA THR A 307 -10.06 -22.81 -2.36
C THR A 307 -10.48 -21.93 -1.19
N PRO A 308 -11.29 -22.43 -0.25
CA PRO A 308 -11.65 -21.69 0.96
C PRO A 308 -10.43 -21.25 1.78
N ARG A 309 -9.37 -22.07 1.80
CA ARG A 309 -8.10 -21.72 2.46
C ARG A 309 -7.41 -20.53 1.78
N ALA A 310 -7.42 -20.46 0.46
CA ALA A 310 -6.85 -19.32 -0.27
C ALA A 310 -7.59 -18.01 0.08
N VAL A 311 -8.93 -18.07 0.11
CA VAL A 311 -9.79 -16.94 0.53
C VAL A 311 -9.46 -16.52 1.97
N LYS A 312 -9.47 -17.46 2.94
CA LYS A 312 -9.13 -17.18 4.34
C LYS A 312 -7.73 -16.58 4.50
N ARG A 313 -6.73 -17.09 3.78
CA ARG A 313 -5.36 -16.55 3.82
C ARG A 313 -5.30 -15.10 3.38
N TYR A 314 -6.06 -14.74 2.34
CA TYR A 314 -6.16 -13.37 1.88
C TYR A 314 -6.79 -12.48 2.95
N LEU A 315 -7.99 -12.85 3.42
CA LEU A 315 -8.72 -12.09 4.43
C LEU A 315 -7.91 -11.92 5.72
N ASN A 316 -7.25 -12.99 6.17
CA ASN A 316 -6.38 -12.93 7.36
C ASN A 316 -5.21 -11.95 7.17
N LEU A 317 -4.60 -11.90 5.99
CA LEU A 317 -3.53 -10.95 5.74
C LEU A 317 -4.06 -9.51 5.80
N LEU A 318 -5.25 -9.27 5.25
CA LEU A 318 -5.94 -7.97 5.35
C LEU A 318 -6.30 -7.58 6.79
N THR A 319 -6.71 -8.54 7.63
CA THR A 319 -6.97 -8.30 9.06
C THR A 319 -5.77 -7.68 9.76
N PHE A 320 -4.54 -7.99 9.33
CA PHE A 320 -3.33 -7.42 9.92
C PHE A 320 -2.80 -6.20 9.17
N THR A 321 -3.02 -6.07 7.85
CA THR A 321 -2.42 -4.97 7.06
C THR A 321 -3.30 -3.72 7.04
N LEU A 322 -4.62 -3.86 6.92
CA LEU A 322 -5.56 -2.73 6.82
C LEU A 322 -5.51 -1.80 8.05
N PRO A 323 -5.48 -2.29 9.31
CA PRO A 323 -5.47 -1.41 10.48
C PRO A 323 -4.21 -0.58 10.62
N LEU A 324 -3.06 -1.11 10.17
CA LEU A 324 -1.78 -0.43 10.26
C LEU A 324 -1.70 0.79 9.35
N ALA A 325 -2.47 0.78 8.26
CA ALA A 325 -2.51 1.88 7.33
C ALA A 325 -3.68 2.83 7.56
N GLY A 326 -4.81 2.35 8.12
CA GLY A 326 -5.98 3.18 8.42
C GLY A 326 -6.43 4.01 7.20
N ASN A 327 -6.87 5.25 7.46
CA ASN A 327 -7.26 6.21 6.42
C ASN A 327 -6.07 6.99 5.82
N GLU A 328 -4.83 6.51 5.99
CA GLU A 328 -3.60 7.19 5.54
C GLU A 328 -3.11 6.73 4.15
N ILE A 329 -3.75 5.70 3.57
CA ILE A 329 -3.48 5.17 2.22
C ILE A 329 -4.79 4.88 1.48
N ASN A 330 -4.72 4.66 0.16
CA ASN A 330 -5.85 4.16 -0.62
C ASN A 330 -6.15 2.69 -0.28
N THR A 331 -7.38 2.41 0.17
CA THR A 331 -7.86 1.07 0.52
C THR A 331 -7.74 0.08 -0.64
N THR A 332 -8.21 0.46 -1.84
CA THR A 332 -8.17 -0.43 -3.01
C THR A 332 -6.74 -0.83 -3.40
N ASP A 333 -5.80 0.10 -3.37
CA ASP A 333 -4.39 -0.23 -3.64
C ASP A 333 -3.82 -1.18 -2.58
N ALA A 334 -4.20 -1.01 -1.31
CA ALA A 334 -3.79 -1.91 -0.23
C ALA A 334 -4.33 -3.32 -0.43
N LEU A 335 -5.60 -3.43 -0.84
CA LEU A 335 -6.24 -4.71 -1.18
C LEU A 335 -5.48 -5.38 -2.32
N VAL A 336 -5.24 -4.67 -3.43
CA VAL A 336 -4.57 -5.22 -4.61
C VAL A 336 -3.12 -5.60 -4.32
N LEU A 337 -2.36 -4.75 -3.63
CA LEU A 337 -0.97 -5.05 -3.24
C LEU A 337 -0.88 -6.27 -2.32
N THR A 338 -1.88 -6.47 -1.45
CA THR A 338 -1.97 -7.68 -0.63
C THR A 338 -2.15 -8.93 -1.50
N GLY A 339 -2.98 -8.84 -2.54
CA GLY A 339 -3.15 -9.92 -3.52
C GLY A 339 -1.88 -10.17 -4.32
N LEU A 340 -1.21 -9.10 -4.78
CA LEU A 340 0.07 -9.18 -5.46
C LEU A 340 1.13 -9.87 -4.60
N LYS A 341 1.23 -9.51 -3.30
CA LYS A 341 2.14 -10.15 -2.34
C LYS A 341 1.88 -11.65 -2.16
N LEU A 342 0.61 -12.08 -2.22
CA LEU A 342 0.25 -13.50 -2.09
C LEU A 342 0.50 -14.31 -3.36
N LEU A 343 0.32 -13.69 -4.53
CA LEU A 343 0.41 -14.37 -5.82
C LEU A 343 1.82 -14.31 -6.43
N TYR A 344 2.52 -13.19 -6.23
CA TYR A 344 3.80 -12.85 -6.84
C TYR A 344 4.75 -12.21 -5.80
N PRO A 345 5.15 -12.96 -4.75
CA PRO A 345 5.93 -12.43 -3.64
C PRO A 345 7.29 -11.86 -4.07
N ALA A 346 8.00 -12.50 -5.00
CA ALA A 346 9.33 -12.03 -5.39
C ALA A 346 9.26 -10.70 -6.15
N THR A 347 8.25 -10.55 -7.02
CA THR A 347 7.98 -9.28 -7.71
C THR A 347 7.53 -8.20 -6.74
N TYR A 348 6.69 -8.55 -5.75
CA TYR A 348 6.27 -7.61 -4.71
C TYR A 348 7.44 -7.03 -3.94
N ASP A 349 8.42 -7.85 -3.56
CA ASP A 349 9.61 -7.41 -2.82
C ASP A 349 10.47 -6.41 -3.64
N ASN A 350 10.47 -6.52 -4.97
CA ASN A 350 11.19 -5.60 -5.85
C ASN A 350 10.55 -4.21 -5.94
N ILE A 351 9.23 -4.08 -5.70
CA ILE A 351 8.46 -2.84 -5.91
C ILE A 351 9.07 -1.67 -5.13
N GLN A 352 9.38 -1.88 -3.85
CA GLN A 352 9.86 -0.82 -2.97
C GLN A 352 11.13 -0.14 -3.53
N SER A 353 12.04 -0.92 -4.11
CA SER A 353 13.29 -0.42 -4.68
C SER A 353 13.11 0.37 -5.98
N ALA A 354 11.97 0.22 -6.66
CA ALA A 354 11.67 0.83 -7.95
C ALA A 354 10.76 2.06 -7.87
N LYS A 355 10.66 2.67 -6.69
CA LYS A 355 9.80 3.84 -6.41
C LYS A 355 9.82 4.88 -7.53
N LEU A 356 11.00 5.41 -7.88
CA LEU A 356 11.14 6.54 -8.83
C LEU A 356 10.58 6.23 -10.22
N ILE A 357 10.71 4.98 -10.67
CA ILE A 357 10.23 4.52 -11.97
C ILE A 357 8.72 4.34 -11.94
N LEU A 358 8.21 3.69 -10.89
CA LEU A 358 6.79 3.38 -10.73
C LEU A 358 5.93 4.63 -10.48
N THR A 359 6.49 5.66 -9.85
CA THR A 359 5.81 6.95 -9.62
C THR A 359 6.11 7.99 -10.70
N GLY A 360 6.98 7.68 -11.67
CA GLY A 360 7.29 8.54 -12.81
C GLY A 360 8.28 9.68 -12.57
N THR A 361 8.92 9.74 -11.40
CA THR A 361 9.83 10.83 -11.03
C THR A 361 11.12 10.84 -11.87
N ASP A 362 11.59 9.67 -12.32
CA ASP A 362 12.74 9.58 -13.24
C ASP A 362 12.43 10.07 -14.67
N LEU A 363 11.16 10.29 -15.02
CA LEU A 363 10.73 10.64 -16.38
C LEU A 363 10.79 12.15 -16.69
N GLU A 364 10.86 13.00 -15.67
CA GLU A 364 10.75 14.46 -15.79
C GLU A 364 12.03 15.16 -16.31
N PHE A 365 13.20 14.48 -16.31
CA PHE A 365 14.51 15.15 -16.46
C PHE A 365 15.32 14.89 -17.75
N SER A 366 14.82 14.12 -18.73
CA SER A 366 15.55 13.89 -20.00
C SER A 366 14.90 14.64 -21.17
N LEU A 367 15.67 15.02 -22.20
CA LEU A 367 15.18 15.72 -23.39
C LEU A 367 14.77 14.76 -24.53
N ASP A 368 15.23 13.51 -24.50
CA ASP A 368 14.96 12.50 -25.54
C ASP A 368 13.88 11.49 -25.09
N GLN A 369 12.71 11.48 -25.73
CA GLN A 369 11.56 10.67 -25.33
C GLN A 369 11.73 9.17 -25.64
N ASP A 370 12.41 8.80 -26.71
CA ASP A 370 12.49 7.40 -27.15
C ASP A 370 13.50 6.59 -26.32
N SER A 371 14.66 7.18 -26.01
CA SER A 371 15.63 6.57 -25.09
C SER A 371 15.07 6.40 -23.67
N ARG A 372 14.22 7.33 -23.21
CA ARG A 372 13.49 7.26 -21.94
C ARG A 372 12.54 6.07 -21.88
N LYS A 373 11.64 5.94 -22.87
CA LYS A 373 10.65 4.84 -22.91
C LYS A 373 11.34 3.47 -22.88
N ASN A 374 12.41 3.31 -23.64
CA ASN A 374 13.18 2.07 -23.68
C ASN A 374 13.86 1.75 -22.35
N LYS A 375 14.42 2.76 -21.66
CA LYS A 375 15.03 2.58 -20.33
C LYS A 375 13.97 2.18 -19.30
N THR A 376 12.84 2.88 -19.23
CA THR A 376 11.75 2.58 -18.30
C THR A 376 11.17 1.20 -18.55
N LYS A 377 10.96 0.83 -19.82
CA LYS A 377 10.50 -0.52 -20.18
C LYS A 377 11.46 -1.59 -19.67
N LYS A 378 12.76 -1.44 -19.92
CA LYS A 378 13.78 -2.39 -19.47
C LYS A 378 13.80 -2.53 -17.95
N GLN A 379 13.80 -1.42 -17.21
CA GLN A 379 13.81 -1.47 -15.75
C GLN A 379 12.50 -2.04 -15.17
N PHE A 380 11.35 -1.83 -15.84
CA PHE A 380 10.10 -2.46 -15.45
C PHE A 380 10.09 -3.97 -15.71
N GLU A 381 10.68 -4.42 -16.83
CA GLU A 381 10.86 -5.84 -17.12
C GLU A 381 11.80 -6.51 -16.09
N GLU A 382 12.88 -5.82 -15.69
CA GLU A 382 13.82 -6.28 -14.65
C GLU A 382 13.20 -6.37 -13.25
N LEU A 383 12.11 -5.63 -12.99
CA LEU A 383 11.37 -5.69 -11.73
C LEU A 383 10.57 -6.99 -11.59
N LEU A 384 10.12 -7.57 -12.71
CA LEU A 384 9.32 -8.80 -12.72
C LEU A 384 10.22 -10.01 -12.45
N ALA A 385 9.95 -10.73 -11.37
CA ALA A 385 10.74 -11.91 -11.02
C ALA A 385 10.51 -13.08 -12.00
N ASP A 386 11.52 -13.95 -12.12
CA ASP A 386 11.44 -15.14 -12.97
C ASP A 386 10.27 -16.05 -12.55
N GLY A 387 9.34 -16.26 -13.49
CA GLY A 387 8.14 -17.08 -13.27
C GLY A 387 6.92 -16.30 -12.77
N GLU A 388 7.06 -14.99 -12.52
CA GLU A 388 6.01 -14.10 -12.02
C GLU A 388 5.59 -13.02 -13.04
N GLN A 389 5.87 -13.21 -14.33
CA GLN A 389 5.62 -12.19 -15.37
C GLN A 389 4.16 -11.74 -15.47
N LYS A 390 3.21 -12.57 -15.00
CA LYS A 390 1.78 -12.22 -14.91
C LYS A 390 1.50 -11.09 -13.92
N ALA A 391 2.41 -10.76 -13.00
CA ALA A 391 2.32 -9.59 -12.14
C ALA A 391 2.28 -8.27 -12.93
N SER A 392 2.82 -8.27 -14.16
CA SER A 392 2.86 -7.10 -15.03
C SER A 392 1.49 -6.45 -15.22
N SER A 393 0.42 -7.23 -15.40
CA SER A 393 -0.92 -6.65 -15.65
C SER A 393 -1.46 -5.92 -14.43
N ILE A 394 -1.21 -6.45 -13.22
CA ILE A 394 -1.60 -5.81 -11.95
C ILE A 394 -0.79 -4.53 -11.73
N LEU A 395 0.53 -4.59 -11.95
CA LEU A 395 1.41 -3.44 -11.76
C LEU A 395 1.08 -2.29 -12.73
N ILE A 396 0.78 -2.59 -13.99
CA ILE A 396 0.38 -1.57 -14.98
C ILE A 396 -0.89 -0.82 -14.52
N LEU A 397 -1.86 -1.51 -13.92
CA LEU A 397 -3.10 -0.90 -13.41
C LEU A 397 -2.90 -0.15 -12.09
N LEU A 398 -1.98 -0.62 -11.23
CA LEU A 398 -1.60 0.08 -10.01
C LEU A 398 -0.81 1.35 -10.28
N PHE A 399 0.05 1.34 -11.31
CA PHE A 399 0.99 2.40 -11.67
C PHE A 399 0.74 2.93 -13.09
N PRO A 400 -0.21 3.87 -13.27
CA PRO A 400 -0.59 4.41 -14.58
C PRO A 400 0.58 5.01 -15.37
N THR A 401 1.60 5.53 -14.68
CA THR A 401 2.81 6.07 -15.32
C THR A 401 3.58 5.01 -16.10
N VAL A 402 3.60 3.77 -15.62
CA VAL A 402 4.20 2.63 -16.33
C VAL A 402 3.38 2.29 -17.57
N GLN A 403 2.04 2.29 -17.46
CA GLN A 403 1.16 2.06 -18.61
C GLN A 403 1.44 3.05 -19.74
N HIS A 404 1.63 4.33 -19.42
CA HIS A 404 1.97 5.36 -20.39
C HIS A 404 3.36 5.14 -21.01
N ALA A 405 4.36 4.75 -20.21
CA ALA A 405 5.70 4.46 -20.73
C ALA A 405 5.71 3.24 -21.69
N LEU A 406 4.85 2.25 -21.45
CA LEU A 406 4.75 1.03 -22.25
C LEU A 406 3.82 1.14 -23.46
N SER A 407 2.85 2.06 -23.43
CA SER A 407 1.95 2.29 -24.56
C SER A 407 2.58 3.28 -25.55
N ASN A 408 2.61 2.91 -26.83
CA ASN A 408 3.08 3.80 -27.90
C ASN A 408 2.13 4.98 -28.18
N ASN A 409 1.02 5.09 -27.44
CA ASN A 409 0.04 6.15 -27.60
C ASN A 409 0.46 7.35 -26.75
N SER A 410 0.74 8.47 -27.41
CA SER A 410 1.01 9.78 -26.80
C SER A 410 -0.24 10.45 -26.24
N SER A 411 -1.27 9.69 -25.86
CA SER A 411 -2.50 10.29 -25.31
C SER A 411 -2.17 10.91 -23.96
N SER A 412 -2.43 12.22 -23.88
CA SER A 412 -2.22 13.08 -22.72
C SER A 412 -2.58 12.37 -21.42
N TRP A 413 -1.59 12.25 -20.55
CA TRP A 413 -1.68 11.73 -19.19
C TRP A 413 -2.91 12.34 -18.47
N SER A 414 -3.94 11.51 -18.21
CA SER A 414 -5.26 11.97 -17.70
C SER A 414 -5.38 11.96 -16.18
N ASP A 415 -4.46 11.28 -15.50
CA ASP A 415 -4.32 11.33 -14.05
C ASP A 415 -3.19 12.29 -13.70
N SER A 416 -3.54 13.52 -13.34
CA SER A 416 -2.56 14.46 -12.81
C SER A 416 -1.90 13.85 -11.56
N THR A 417 -0.63 14.18 -11.33
CA THR A 417 0.08 13.89 -10.05
C THR A 417 -0.75 14.31 -8.83
N GLU A 418 -1.58 15.34 -8.99
CA GLU A 418 -2.53 15.83 -7.99
C GLU A 418 -3.64 14.81 -7.70
N LYS A 419 -4.32 14.24 -8.72
CA LYS A 419 -5.34 13.19 -8.51
C LYS A 419 -4.78 11.96 -7.79
N LEU A 420 -3.59 11.50 -8.18
CA LEU A 420 -2.94 10.35 -7.52
C LEU A 420 -2.69 10.62 -6.02
N ARG A 421 -2.28 11.85 -5.70
CA ARG A 421 -2.09 12.31 -4.32
C ARG A 421 -3.42 12.42 -3.56
N GLU A 422 -4.44 13.02 -4.18
CA GLU A 422 -5.78 13.20 -3.59
C GLU A 422 -6.43 11.87 -3.23
N SER A 423 -6.31 10.87 -4.11
CA SER A 423 -6.80 9.52 -3.89
C SER A 423 -5.85 8.64 -3.06
N LYS A 424 -4.72 9.18 -2.56
CA LYS A 424 -3.72 8.49 -1.72
C LYS A 424 -3.13 7.23 -2.37
N ARG A 425 -3.06 7.18 -3.69
CA ARG A 425 -2.66 5.99 -4.47
C ARG A 425 -1.20 5.61 -4.20
N VAL A 426 -0.88 4.32 -4.31
CA VAL A 426 0.51 3.83 -4.24
C VAL A 426 1.38 4.45 -5.33
N ALA A 427 0.82 4.77 -6.49
CA ALA A 427 1.52 5.45 -7.58
C ALA A 427 1.90 6.90 -7.27
N SER A 428 1.40 7.48 -6.17
CA SER A 428 1.83 8.81 -5.71
C SER A 428 3.19 8.74 -5.02
N ILE A 429 4.13 9.58 -5.45
CA ILE A 429 5.46 9.70 -4.84
C ILE A 429 5.40 9.99 -3.33
N ASP A 430 4.37 10.70 -2.88
CA ASP A 430 4.19 11.11 -1.48
C ASP A 430 3.61 10.00 -0.60
N TYR A 431 2.80 9.09 -1.17
CA TYR A 431 2.14 8.01 -0.42
C TYR A 431 2.80 6.65 -0.58
N PHE A 432 3.62 6.45 -1.62
CA PHE A 432 4.26 5.18 -1.95
C PHE A 432 4.89 4.48 -0.75
N ASP A 433 5.68 5.20 0.06
CA ASP A 433 6.43 4.60 1.18
C ASP A 433 5.51 4.03 2.27
N ARG A 434 4.32 4.62 2.48
CA ARG A 434 3.38 4.22 3.52
C ARG A 434 2.88 2.78 3.34
N TYR A 435 2.78 2.34 2.09
CA TYR A 435 2.35 0.98 1.73
C TYR A 435 3.34 -0.10 2.16
N PHE A 436 4.61 0.26 2.41
CA PHE A 436 5.68 -0.68 2.75
C PHE A 436 6.19 -0.50 4.19
N ILE A 437 6.05 0.70 4.76
CA ILE A 437 6.39 0.99 6.16
C ILE A 437 5.24 0.58 7.11
N PHE A 438 4.00 0.48 6.59
CA PHE A 438 2.79 0.24 7.40
C PHE A 438 2.62 1.28 8.51
N GLY A 439 2.85 2.55 8.15
CA GLY A 439 2.77 3.70 9.06
C GLY A 439 3.31 4.97 8.42
N ILE A 440 3.41 6.04 9.22
CA ILE A 440 3.92 7.35 8.79
C ILE A 440 5.41 7.45 9.11
N GLY A 441 6.24 7.67 8.09
CA GLY A 441 7.68 7.84 8.25
C GLY A 441 8.06 9.16 8.94
N LYS A 442 9.30 9.27 9.45
CA LYS A 442 9.78 10.49 10.13
C LYS A 442 9.81 11.75 9.24
N SER A 443 9.95 11.56 7.92
CA SER A 443 9.97 12.63 6.93
C SER A 443 8.62 12.82 6.23
N ASP A 444 7.55 12.30 6.82
CA ASP A 444 6.20 12.27 6.27
C ASP A 444 5.23 12.92 7.29
N VAL A 445 4.03 13.28 6.84
CA VAL A 445 3.04 14.00 7.63
C VAL A 445 1.69 13.29 7.54
N SER A 446 1.12 12.93 8.67
CA SER A 446 -0.19 12.26 8.73
C SER A 446 -1.31 13.11 8.12
N ASP A 447 -2.16 12.49 7.31
CA ASP A 447 -3.39 13.09 6.77
C ASP A 447 -4.39 13.37 7.87
N SER A 448 -4.58 12.40 8.79
CA SER A 448 -5.52 12.56 9.90
C SER A 448 -5.12 13.73 10.82
N GLU A 449 -3.82 13.96 10.99
CA GLU A 449 -3.30 15.12 11.72
C GLU A 449 -3.57 16.45 10.99
N ILE A 450 -3.37 16.51 9.67
CA ILE A 450 -3.74 17.70 8.89
C ILE A 450 -5.25 17.96 8.97
N VAL A 451 -6.08 16.92 8.81
CA VAL A 451 -7.54 17.04 8.94
C VAL A 451 -7.93 17.51 10.34
N ARG A 452 -7.25 17.05 11.40
CA ARG A 452 -7.45 17.54 12.78
C ARG A 452 -7.14 19.03 12.88
N ILE A 453 -6.01 19.48 12.33
CA ILE A 453 -5.60 20.89 12.34
C ILE A 453 -6.62 21.77 11.59
N LEU A 454 -7.12 21.33 10.45
CA LEU A 454 -8.11 22.08 9.66
C LEU A 454 -9.45 22.24 10.40
N ARG A 455 -9.76 21.36 11.34
CA ARG A 455 -10.97 21.44 12.19
C ARG A 455 -10.80 22.33 13.43
N LEU A 456 -9.60 22.88 13.66
CA LEU A 456 -9.38 23.83 14.74
C LEU A 456 -9.98 25.20 14.40
N ASN A 457 -10.44 25.91 15.41
CA ASN A 457 -11.00 27.26 15.29
C ASN A 457 -10.07 28.34 15.87
N ASN A 458 -8.88 27.96 16.35
CA ASN A 458 -7.93 28.89 16.96
C ASN A 458 -6.70 29.09 16.06
N PRO A 459 -6.48 30.29 15.49
CA PRO A 459 -5.35 30.59 14.62
C PRO A 459 -3.97 30.29 15.23
N ALA A 460 -3.79 30.57 16.53
CA ALA A 460 -2.51 30.34 17.21
C ALA A 460 -2.24 28.84 17.38
N GLU A 461 -3.29 28.06 17.64
CA GLU A 461 -3.19 26.60 17.73
C GLU A 461 -2.85 26.00 16.35
N ILE A 462 -3.52 26.46 15.29
CA ILE A 462 -3.21 26.06 13.90
C ILE A 462 -1.74 26.34 13.57
N THR A 463 -1.29 27.57 13.83
CA THR A 463 0.10 28.00 13.58
C THR A 463 1.11 27.09 14.27
N ASN A 464 0.91 26.83 15.57
CA ASN A 464 1.84 26.02 16.37
C ASN A 464 1.88 24.56 15.92
N ASN A 465 0.74 23.97 15.54
CA ASN A 465 0.69 22.60 15.04
C ASN A 465 1.31 22.48 13.64
N LEU A 466 1.09 23.45 12.74
CA LEU A 466 1.75 23.45 11.43
C LEU A 466 3.27 23.61 11.56
N LYS A 467 3.70 24.50 12.46
CA LYS A 467 5.12 24.69 12.79
C LYS A 467 5.78 23.41 13.30
N SER A 468 5.13 22.67 14.20
CA SER A 468 5.71 21.44 14.76
C SER A 468 5.87 20.32 13.73
N LEU A 469 5.02 20.30 12.69
CA LEU A 469 5.11 19.35 11.59
C LEU A 469 6.14 19.74 10.52
N ALA A 470 6.38 21.05 10.34
CA ALA A 470 7.27 21.62 9.34
C ALA A 470 8.76 21.51 9.69
N THR A 471 9.25 20.28 9.92
CA THR A 471 10.61 20.01 10.41
C THR A 471 11.71 20.14 9.34
N ASN A 472 11.34 20.04 8.06
CA ASN A 472 12.25 20.13 6.91
C ASN A 472 11.51 20.52 5.62
N GLN A 473 12.25 20.88 4.57
CA GLN A 473 11.71 21.33 3.27
C GLN A 473 10.72 20.34 2.63
N LYS A 474 10.98 19.02 2.76
CA LYS A 474 10.06 18.00 2.24
C LYS A 474 8.72 18.03 2.96
N THR A 475 8.74 18.09 4.30
CA THR A 475 7.51 18.18 5.11
C THR A 475 6.74 19.47 4.85
N GLN A 476 7.42 20.60 4.65
CA GLN A 476 6.78 21.88 4.30
C GLN A 476 5.95 21.77 3.01
N LYS A 477 6.58 21.29 1.92
CA LYS A 477 5.91 21.07 0.64
C LYS A 477 4.74 20.09 0.78
N LEU A 478 4.92 19.03 1.55
CA LEU A 478 3.89 18.02 1.78
C LEU A 478 2.68 18.58 2.55
N ILE A 479 2.92 19.40 3.58
CA ILE A 479 1.88 20.08 4.36
C ILE A 479 1.02 20.96 3.45
N ILE A 480 1.65 21.80 2.61
CA ILE A 480 0.93 22.65 1.67
C ILE A 480 0.05 21.83 0.72
N GLY A 481 0.59 20.73 0.17
CA GLY A 481 -0.15 19.81 -0.69
C GLY A 481 -1.35 19.18 0.00
N LYS A 482 -1.19 18.73 1.24
CA LYS A 482 -2.29 18.12 2.03
C LYS A 482 -3.35 19.15 2.44
N ILE A 483 -2.95 20.37 2.80
CA ILE A 483 -3.92 21.43 3.13
C ILE A 483 -4.74 21.77 1.88
N ARG A 484 -4.10 21.85 0.71
CA ARG A 484 -4.82 22.04 -0.57
C ARG A 484 -5.89 20.98 -0.79
N GLN A 485 -5.54 19.72 -0.57
CA GLN A 485 -6.44 18.57 -0.71
C GLN A 485 -7.62 18.62 0.28
N TYR A 486 -7.37 18.95 1.54
CA TYR A 486 -8.38 18.86 2.61
C TYR A 486 -9.05 20.17 3.01
N LYS A 487 -8.73 21.30 2.35
CA LYS A 487 -9.25 22.63 2.70
C LYS A 487 -10.77 22.72 2.86
N HIS A 488 -11.53 21.88 2.14
CA HIS A 488 -12.99 21.82 2.21
C HIS A 488 -13.54 21.33 3.57
N LEU A 489 -12.70 20.68 4.38
CA LEU A 489 -13.05 20.19 5.73
C LEU A 489 -12.81 21.23 6.83
N ALA A 490 -12.36 22.44 6.48
CA ALA A 490 -12.01 23.46 7.44
C ALA A 490 -13.24 23.97 8.22
N SER A 491 -13.12 24.12 9.54
CA SER A 491 -14.22 24.59 10.38
C SER A 491 -14.52 26.09 10.25
N SER A 492 -13.50 26.89 9.96
CA SER A 492 -13.60 28.33 9.71
C SER A 492 -12.51 28.76 8.74
N SER A 493 -12.90 29.30 7.57
CA SER A 493 -11.96 29.80 6.57
C SER A 493 -11.10 30.95 7.13
N ASP A 494 -11.68 31.85 7.93
CA ASP A 494 -10.95 32.97 8.55
C ASP A 494 -9.91 32.49 9.56
N SER A 495 -10.29 31.54 10.43
CA SER A 495 -9.38 31.02 11.46
C SER A 495 -8.24 30.22 10.83
N LEU A 496 -8.57 29.40 9.83
CA LEU A 496 -7.60 28.67 9.02
C LEU A 496 -6.62 29.64 8.35
N LEU A 497 -7.14 30.65 7.65
CA LEU A 497 -6.33 31.58 6.89
C LEU A 497 -5.41 32.41 7.79
N ASN A 498 -5.89 32.89 8.94
CA ASN A 498 -5.05 33.55 9.94
C ASN A 498 -3.95 32.62 10.49
N GLY A 499 -4.28 31.37 10.78
CA GLY A 499 -3.31 30.38 11.24
C GLY A 499 -2.28 29.99 10.18
N LEU A 500 -2.70 29.90 8.91
CA LEU A 500 -1.81 29.64 7.79
C LEU A 500 -0.82 30.78 7.62
N ILE A 501 -1.30 32.02 7.56
CA ILE A 501 -0.44 33.20 7.39
C ILE A 501 0.55 33.32 8.54
N GLY A 502 0.13 33.04 9.78
CA GLY A 502 1.03 32.95 10.93
C GLY A 502 2.09 31.86 10.81
N SER A 503 1.85 30.82 10.00
CA SER A 503 2.81 29.74 9.74
C SER A 503 3.68 29.94 8.49
N SER A 504 3.53 31.06 7.78
CA SER A 504 4.18 31.32 6.49
C SER A 504 5.70 31.15 6.54
N GLU A 505 6.38 31.71 7.54
CA GLU A 505 7.84 31.58 7.72
C GLU A 505 8.31 30.12 7.87
N TYR A 506 7.47 29.25 8.43
CA TYR A 506 7.81 27.85 8.65
C TYR A 506 7.47 26.96 7.47
N LEU A 507 6.48 27.33 6.66
CA LEU A 507 5.98 26.53 5.54
C LEU A 507 6.53 26.95 4.18
N SER A 508 7.17 28.11 4.05
CA SER A 508 7.62 28.65 2.76
C SER A 508 9.12 28.53 2.49
N ASP A 509 9.91 28.01 3.43
CA ASP A 509 11.37 27.91 3.35
C ASP A 509 11.88 26.71 2.52
N PHE A 510 11.42 26.60 1.27
CA PHE A 510 11.88 25.59 0.32
C PHE A 510 11.94 26.13 -1.11
N GLN A 511 12.71 25.45 -1.96
CA GLN A 511 12.75 25.71 -3.39
C GLN A 511 12.16 24.52 -4.15
N ASP A 512 11.31 24.79 -5.13
CA ASP A 512 10.79 23.73 -5.98
C ASP A 512 11.77 23.41 -7.12
N ALA A 513 12.14 22.13 -7.24
CA ALA A 513 13.05 21.66 -8.27
C ALA A 513 12.27 21.41 -9.57
N GLY A 514 12.48 22.26 -10.58
CA GLY A 514 11.85 22.14 -11.90
C GLY A 514 12.34 23.20 -12.89
N PHE A 515 11.98 23.05 -14.19
CA PHE A 515 12.33 24.00 -15.26
C PHE A 515 11.87 25.44 -14.98
N PHE A 516 10.77 25.59 -14.23
CA PHE A 516 10.28 26.86 -13.71
C PHE A 516 10.37 26.84 -12.17
N THR A 517 11.52 27.21 -11.61
CA THR A 517 11.71 27.23 -10.16
C THR A 517 10.76 28.23 -9.51
N ARG A 518 9.77 27.74 -8.75
CA ARG A 518 8.93 28.55 -7.88
C ARG A 518 9.50 28.54 -6.46
N SER A 519 9.52 29.70 -5.82
CA SER A 519 9.81 29.80 -4.38
C SER A 519 8.71 29.13 -3.56
N GLY A 520 9.05 28.56 -2.41
CA GLY A 520 8.06 28.03 -1.47
C GLY A 520 7.02 29.07 -1.05
N LEU A 521 7.39 30.35 -0.96
CA LEU A 521 6.48 31.44 -0.64
C LEU A 521 5.42 31.68 -1.73
N ASP A 522 5.80 31.64 -3.00
CA ASP A 522 4.86 31.72 -4.13
C ASP A 522 3.88 30.51 -4.17
N ILE A 523 4.37 29.31 -3.86
CA ILE A 523 3.51 28.10 -3.75
C ILE A 523 2.55 28.22 -2.55
N PHE A 524 3.05 28.77 -1.43
CA PHE A 524 2.26 29.04 -0.25
C PHE A 524 1.19 30.12 -0.52
N SER A 525 1.54 31.21 -1.23
CA SER A 525 0.56 32.23 -1.64
C SER A 525 -0.52 31.65 -2.54
N ASP A 526 -0.16 30.80 -3.52
CA ASP A 526 -1.15 30.11 -4.37
C ASP A 526 -2.13 29.28 -3.53
N LEU A 527 -1.68 28.65 -2.43
CA LEU A 527 -2.58 27.98 -1.49
C LEU A 527 -3.52 28.98 -0.80
N VAL A 528 -3.00 30.08 -0.24
CA VAL A 528 -3.80 31.11 0.43
C VAL A 528 -4.84 31.69 -0.53
N PHE A 529 -4.43 32.04 -1.74
CA PHE A 529 -5.30 32.58 -2.77
C PHE A 529 -6.40 31.59 -3.18
N LYS A 530 -6.08 30.30 -3.32
CA LYS A 530 -7.08 29.25 -3.58
C LYS A 530 -8.07 29.06 -2.44
N ILE A 531 -7.69 29.33 -1.19
CA ILE A 531 -8.62 29.29 -0.05
C ILE A 531 -9.54 30.52 -0.08
N ILE A 532 -9.00 31.70 -0.40
CA ILE A 532 -9.80 32.93 -0.57
C ILE A 532 -10.83 32.75 -1.69
N ARG A 533 -10.40 32.24 -2.85
CA ARG A 533 -11.23 32.10 -4.04
C ARG A 533 -12.31 31.02 -3.93
N ASP A 534 -12.00 29.91 -3.27
CA ASP A 534 -12.93 28.77 -3.14
C ASP A 534 -13.72 28.82 -1.81
N GLY A 535 -13.59 29.90 -1.03
CA GLY A 535 -14.28 30.07 0.24
C GLY A 535 -15.80 30.24 0.08
N ASN A 536 -16.58 29.61 0.96
CA ASN A 536 -18.04 29.73 1.00
C ASN A 536 -18.56 31.02 1.69
N THR A 537 -17.65 31.87 2.20
CA THR A 537 -17.94 33.13 2.89
C THR A 537 -17.67 34.33 1.98
N ASN A 538 -17.97 35.55 2.45
CA ASN A 538 -17.68 36.78 1.72
C ASN A 538 -16.17 36.87 1.39
N THR A 539 -15.81 36.76 0.10
CA THR A 539 -14.44 36.82 -0.43
C THR A 539 -13.67 38.03 0.10
N MET A 540 -14.32 39.19 0.18
CA MET A 540 -13.71 40.41 0.67
C MET A 540 -13.37 40.34 2.17
N ALA A 541 -14.16 39.62 2.97
CA ALA A 541 -13.85 39.37 4.38
C ALA A 541 -12.60 38.49 4.54
N LEU A 542 -12.44 37.45 3.71
CA LEU A 542 -11.24 36.61 3.71
C LEU A 542 -9.99 37.38 3.29
N ILE A 543 -10.11 38.25 2.28
CA ILE A 543 -9.02 39.13 1.86
C ILE A 543 -8.62 40.09 2.99
N LYS A 544 -9.60 40.69 3.69
CA LYS A 544 -9.32 41.54 4.86
C LYS A 544 -8.59 40.79 5.96
N ALA A 545 -9.03 39.56 6.28
CA ALA A 545 -8.35 38.72 7.25
C ALA A 545 -6.90 38.42 6.81
N ALA A 546 -6.70 38.10 5.53
CA ALA A 546 -5.39 37.81 4.95
C ALA A 546 -4.41 38.96 5.11
N ILE A 547 -4.81 40.13 4.63
CA ILE A 547 -3.99 41.34 4.67
C ILE A 547 -3.71 41.74 6.13
N SER A 548 -4.72 41.64 7.00
CA SER A 548 -4.57 41.99 8.42
C SER A 548 -3.55 41.09 9.12
N ALA A 549 -3.58 39.78 8.84
CA ALA A 549 -2.70 38.79 9.44
C ALA A 549 -1.25 38.82 8.92
N CYS A 550 -0.99 39.39 7.74
CA CYS A 550 0.36 39.46 7.19
C CYS A 550 1.28 40.32 8.07
N VAL A 551 2.39 39.76 8.54
CA VAL A 551 3.45 40.51 9.24
C VAL A 551 4.64 40.75 8.32
N ASP A 552 4.86 39.84 7.37
CA ASP A 552 5.91 39.90 6.37
C ASP A 552 5.47 40.64 5.09
N SER A 553 6.38 41.40 4.48
CA SER A 553 6.13 42.17 3.27
C SER A 553 6.11 41.34 1.99
N GLU A 554 6.85 40.24 1.92
CA GLU A 554 6.92 39.38 0.74
C GLU A 554 5.60 38.63 0.54
N LEU A 555 5.05 38.01 1.59
CA LEU A 555 3.74 37.36 1.52
C LEU A 555 2.63 38.35 1.17
N LEU A 556 2.65 39.55 1.79
CA LEU A 556 1.68 40.60 1.46
C LEU A 556 1.77 40.98 -0.03
N THR A 557 2.98 41.04 -0.58
CA THR A 557 3.20 41.34 -2.00
C THR A 557 2.53 40.30 -2.89
N TYR A 558 2.73 39.01 -2.59
CA TYR A 558 2.12 37.92 -3.35
C TYR A 558 0.59 37.94 -3.28
N ILE A 559 0.01 38.15 -2.09
CA ILE A 559 -1.45 38.22 -1.92
C ILE A 559 -2.03 39.41 -2.71
N ILE A 560 -1.41 40.59 -2.63
CA ILE A 560 -1.86 41.77 -3.39
C ILE A 560 -1.76 41.50 -4.90
N ARG A 561 -0.66 40.91 -5.36
CA ARG A 561 -0.45 40.55 -6.77
C ARG A 561 -1.55 39.61 -7.26
N ASP A 562 -1.78 38.51 -6.54
CA ASP A 562 -2.70 37.45 -6.95
C ASP A 562 -4.15 37.95 -7.00
N VAL A 563 -4.57 38.78 -6.03
CA VAL A 563 -5.90 39.44 -6.05
C VAL A 563 -6.02 40.40 -7.24
N ASN A 564 -4.99 41.19 -7.55
CA ASN A 564 -5.04 42.10 -8.70
C ASN A 564 -5.10 41.36 -10.04
N LEU A 565 -4.31 40.29 -10.22
CA LEU A 565 -4.35 39.45 -11.42
C LEU A 565 -5.74 38.82 -11.63
N ALA A 566 -6.40 38.45 -10.53
CA ALA A 566 -7.75 37.91 -10.56
C ALA A 566 -8.83 38.95 -10.93
N MET A 567 -8.51 40.25 -10.92
CA MET A 567 -9.38 41.33 -11.36
C MET A 567 -9.20 41.68 -12.84
N THR A 568 -7.99 41.49 -13.40
CA THR A 568 -7.68 41.86 -14.79
C THR A 568 -7.96 40.73 -15.80
N GLY A 569 -8.23 39.51 -15.33
CA GLY A 569 -8.50 38.35 -16.20
C GLY A 569 -7.26 37.72 -16.84
N ASP A 570 -6.05 38.16 -16.44
CA ASP A 570 -4.75 37.65 -16.91
C ASP A 570 -4.26 36.42 -16.14
N ASP A 571 -5.07 35.86 -15.26
CA ASP A 571 -4.85 34.52 -14.70
C ASP A 571 -4.96 33.51 -15.85
N HIS A 572 -4.06 32.52 -15.94
CA HIS A 572 -3.98 31.55 -17.05
C HIS A 572 -5.26 30.69 -17.29
N ASN A 573 -6.37 31.01 -16.63
CA ASN A 573 -7.72 30.50 -16.81
C ASN A 573 -8.68 31.63 -17.26
N SER A 574 -8.72 31.91 -18.57
CA SER A 574 -9.50 32.98 -19.21
C SER A 574 -11.03 32.84 -19.16
N ASN A 575 -11.58 31.98 -18.30
CA ASN A 575 -13.02 31.61 -18.26
C ASN A 575 -13.70 31.90 -16.91
N LYS A 576 -13.07 32.63 -15.98
CA LYS A 576 -13.65 32.94 -14.66
C LYS A 576 -13.97 34.43 -14.52
N SER A 577 -15.10 34.75 -13.89
CA SER A 577 -15.52 36.11 -13.53
C SER A 577 -14.52 36.78 -12.58
N PRO A 578 -14.48 38.14 -12.53
CA PRO A 578 -13.66 38.89 -11.59
C PRO A 578 -13.88 38.42 -10.15
N LEU A 579 -12.81 38.41 -9.35
CA LEU A 579 -12.85 37.94 -7.96
C LEU A 579 -13.71 38.82 -7.04
N LEU A 580 -13.72 40.12 -7.28
CA LEU A 580 -14.44 41.14 -6.51
C LEU A 580 -15.26 42.03 -7.46
N ASN A 581 -16.30 42.67 -6.94
CA ASN A 581 -16.94 43.78 -7.64
C ASN A 581 -16.14 45.09 -7.46
N ASP A 582 -16.54 46.16 -8.16
CA ASP A 582 -15.80 47.44 -8.15
C ASP A 582 -15.71 48.08 -6.75
N ASP A 583 -16.78 48.01 -5.94
CA ASP A 583 -16.82 48.58 -4.60
C ASP A 583 -15.91 47.80 -3.64
N GLU A 584 -15.98 46.47 -3.69
CA GLU A 584 -15.10 45.57 -2.93
C GLU A 584 -13.64 45.74 -3.34
N PHE A 585 -13.37 45.94 -4.64
CA PHE A 585 -12.01 46.17 -5.12
C PHE A 585 -11.45 47.53 -4.67
N ASN A 586 -12.29 48.57 -4.62
CA ASN A 586 -11.91 49.86 -4.03
C ASN A 586 -11.63 49.73 -2.53
N GLU A 587 -12.42 48.93 -1.81
CA GLU A 587 -12.16 48.63 -0.42
C GLU A 587 -10.84 47.84 -0.24
N PHE A 588 -10.56 46.86 -1.10
CA PHE A 588 -9.29 46.11 -1.13
C PHE A 588 -8.08 47.02 -1.33
N LYS A 589 -8.16 47.97 -2.27
CA LYS A 589 -7.10 48.98 -2.47
C LYS A 589 -6.84 49.76 -1.19
N LYS A 590 -7.89 50.23 -0.52
CA LYS A 590 -7.79 51.02 0.72
C LYS A 590 -7.11 50.24 1.85
N ILE A 591 -7.59 49.04 2.17
CA ILE A 591 -7.03 48.24 3.28
C ILE A 591 -5.58 47.79 2.97
N SER A 592 -5.25 47.55 1.71
CA SER A 592 -3.90 47.21 1.29
C SER A 592 -2.94 48.38 1.51
N VAL A 593 -3.35 49.60 1.14
CA VAL A 593 -2.56 50.83 1.37
C VAL A 593 -2.36 51.08 2.87
N GLU A 594 -3.42 50.92 3.68
CA GLU A 594 -3.33 51.06 5.14
C GLU A 594 -2.31 50.06 5.73
N LYS A 595 -2.37 48.80 5.28
CA LYS A 595 -1.44 47.76 5.73
C LYS A 595 -0.01 48.01 5.26
N ILE A 596 0.20 48.40 4.01
CA ILE A 596 1.51 48.75 3.46
C ILE A 596 2.12 49.91 4.27
N SER A 597 1.35 50.96 4.51
CA SER A 597 1.79 52.12 5.29
C SER A 597 2.20 51.71 6.71
N ALA A 598 1.41 50.85 7.37
CA ALA A 598 1.74 50.33 8.70
C ALA A 598 3.04 49.52 8.70
N LEU A 599 3.24 48.59 7.75
CA LEU A 599 4.47 47.80 7.65
C LEU A 599 5.69 48.65 7.31
N ALA A 600 5.53 49.69 6.48
CA ALA A 600 6.61 50.59 6.08
C ALA A 600 7.19 51.40 7.26
N THR A 601 6.51 51.45 8.42
CA THR A 601 7.03 52.07 9.64
C THR A 601 8.12 51.24 10.32
N THR A 602 8.10 49.92 10.12
CA THR A 602 8.94 48.93 10.82
C THR A 602 9.87 48.15 9.89
N HIS A 603 9.54 48.07 8.59
CA HIS A 603 10.26 47.27 7.60
C HIS A 603 10.65 48.11 6.37
N LYS A 604 11.80 47.81 5.77
CA LYS A 604 12.17 48.28 4.44
C LYS A 604 11.67 47.26 3.41
N PHE A 605 11.03 47.70 2.32
CA PHE A 605 10.61 46.78 1.24
C PHE A 605 11.66 46.64 0.14
N TYR A 606 12.93 46.94 0.44
CA TYR A 606 14.04 46.77 -0.48
C TYR A 606 15.24 46.18 0.27
N GLY A 607 16.07 45.41 -0.44
CA GLY A 607 17.21 44.68 0.14
C GLY A 607 16.93 43.21 0.54
N THR A 608 15.66 42.77 0.60
CA THR A 608 15.23 41.35 0.62
C THR A 608 14.63 40.96 -0.74
N ASP A 609 14.45 39.66 -1.04
CA ASP A 609 14.27 39.09 -2.41
C ASP A 609 13.82 40.15 -3.44
N PRO A 610 14.78 40.78 -4.16
CA PRO A 610 14.54 42.05 -4.83
C PRO A 610 13.74 41.92 -6.14
N SER A 611 12.84 40.95 -6.24
CA SER A 611 12.16 40.64 -7.48
C SER A 611 10.67 40.99 -7.50
N ILE A 612 10.08 41.24 -6.33
CA ILE A 612 8.65 41.58 -6.20
C ILE A 612 8.39 42.78 -5.27
N SER A 613 9.32 43.12 -4.38
CA SER A 613 9.07 44.08 -3.28
C SER A 613 8.79 45.52 -3.74
N TYR A 614 9.17 45.87 -4.98
CA TYR A 614 8.80 47.17 -5.59
C TYR A 614 7.29 47.31 -5.81
N ILE A 615 6.55 46.20 -5.93
CA ILE A 615 5.10 46.18 -6.13
C ILE A 615 4.40 46.89 -4.98
N LEU A 616 4.88 46.75 -3.73
CA LEU A 616 4.28 47.45 -2.59
C LEU A 616 4.42 48.97 -2.70
N TYR A 617 5.61 49.46 -3.08
CA TYR A 617 5.82 50.91 -3.26
C TYR A 617 5.02 51.46 -4.44
N GLN A 618 4.91 50.69 -5.52
CA GLN A 618 4.08 51.04 -6.66
C GLN A 618 2.61 51.14 -6.24
N TYR A 619 2.09 50.08 -5.62
CA TYR A 619 0.70 50.01 -5.18
C TYR A 619 0.37 51.11 -4.17
N TRP A 620 1.28 51.38 -3.22
CA TRP A 620 1.13 52.46 -2.26
C TRP A 620 1.07 53.83 -2.95
N THR A 621 1.93 54.08 -3.93
CA THR A 621 1.97 55.36 -4.67
C THR A 621 0.73 55.55 -5.54
N GLU A 622 0.28 54.51 -6.23
CA GLU A 622 -0.86 54.57 -7.14
C GLU A 622 -2.19 54.77 -6.43
N PHE A 623 -2.39 54.13 -5.26
CA PHE A 623 -3.70 54.09 -4.60
C PHE A 623 -3.83 54.94 -3.34
N ASN A 624 -2.74 55.50 -2.79
CA ASN A 624 -2.81 56.43 -1.64
C ASN A 624 -3.15 57.88 -2.03
N GLY A 625 -3.37 58.17 -3.32
CA GLY A 625 -3.76 59.49 -3.83
C GLY A 625 -2.70 60.60 -3.71
N ASN A 626 -1.56 60.33 -3.06
CA ASN A 626 -0.46 61.26 -2.88
C ASN A 626 0.88 60.51 -2.73
N ASN A 627 1.82 60.76 -3.64
CA ASN A 627 3.16 60.14 -3.63
C ASN A 627 4.04 60.59 -2.46
N LYS A 628 3.67 61.66 -1.75
CA LYS A 628 4.47 62.24 -0.66
C LYS A 628 4.75 61.29 0.48
N ASP A 629 3.82 60.40 0.85
CA ASP A 629 4.02 59.48 1.98
C ASP A 629 5.08 58.41 1.63
N THR A 630 4.95 57.81 0.45
CA THR A 630 5.93 56.86 -0.09
C THR A 630 7.31 57.51 -0.22
N GLU A 631 7.37 58.69 -0.83
CA GLU A 631 8.63 59.41 -1.05
C GLU A 631 9.27 59.83 0.28
N THR A 632 8.48 60.24 1.27
CA THR A 632 8.96 60.58 2.62
C THR A 632 9.53 59.36 3.33
N ASN A 633 8.86 58.20 3.24
CA ASN A 633 9.37 56.95 3.81
C ASN A 633 10.69 56.54 3.15
N LEU A 634 10.77 56.57 1.83
CA LEU A 634 11.99 56.23 1.10
C LEU A 634 13.13 57.19 1.43
N LYS A 635 12.87 58.50 1.47
CA LYS A 635 13.87 59.50 1.88
C LYS A 635 14.32 59.33 3.33
N LYS A 636 13.48 58.80 4.22
CA LYS A 636 13.87 58.48 5.60
C LYS A 636 14.88 57.31 5.64
N ASN A 637 14.68 56.31 4.79
CA ASN A 637 15.42 55.04 4.84
C ASN A 637 16.63 54.96 3.90
N ILE A 638 16.60 55.65 2.75
CA ILE A 638 17.68 55.67 1.75
C ILE A 638 18.63 56.83 2.09
N LYS A 639 19.80 56.49 2.62
CA LYS A 639 20.81 57.47 3.08
C LYS A 639 22.20 57.27 2.51
N THR A 640 22.53 56.04 2.14
CA THR A 640 23.86 55.65 1.66
C THR A 640 23.82 55.19 0.20
N LYS A 641 24.99 55.12 -0.46
CA LYS A 641 25.11 54.50 -1.79
C LYS A 641 24.54 53.09 -1.81
N ASP A 642 24.82 52.28 -0.79
CA ASP A 642 24.33 50.90 -0.72
C ASP A 642 22.79 50.83 -0.60
N ASP A 643 22.17 51.71 0.19
CA ASP A 643 20.70 51.78 0.26
C ASP A 643 20.09 52.10 -1.12
N VAL A 644 20.73 53.00 -1.88
CA VAL A 644 20.27 53.35 -3.23
C VAL A 644 20.37 52.14 -4.16
N LEU A 645 21.48 51.41 -4.12
CA LEU A 645 21.69 50.26 -5.00
C LEU A 645 20.78 49.09 -4.64
N ASP A 646 20.55 48.83 -3.36
CA ASP A 646 19.59 47.82 -2.91
C ASP A 646 18.16 48.18 -3.33
N PHE A 647 17.79 49.46 -3.26
CA PHE A 647 16.51 49.96 -3.77
C PHE A 647 16.39 49.82 -5.29
N LEU A 648 17.41 50.22 -6.05
CA LEU A 648 17.42 50.13 -7.52
C LEU A 648 17.37 48.69 -8.01
N THR A 649 18.00 47.77 -7.29
CA THR A 649 18.02 46.34 -7.63
C THR A 649 16.60 45.78 -7.72
N SER A 650 15.67 46.29 -6.89
CA SER A 650 14.25 45.90 -6.89
C SER A 650 13.49 46.24 -8.19
N PHE A 651 14.03 47.11 -9.05
CA PHE A 651 13.40 47.54 -10.31
C PHE A 651 14.02 46.90 -11.55
N LEU A 652 14.97 45.99 -11.36
CA LEU A 652 15.62 45.28 -12.45
C LEU A 652 14.71 44.18 -13.00
N PRO A 653 14.50 44.11 -14.33
CA PRO A 653 13.78 43.00 -14.93
C PRO A 653 14.48 41.68 -14.63
N THR A 654 13.70 40.60 -14.48
CA THR A 654 14.26 39.25 -14.29
C THR A 654 13.90 38.35 -15.46
N SER A 655 14.81 37.48 -15.86
CA SER A 655 14.57 36.41 -16.82
C SER A 655 14.93 35.05 -16.21
N THR A 656 14.22 34.00 -16.61
CA THR A 656 14.47 32.63 -16.14
C THR A 656 15.01 31.83 -17.32
N GLY A 657 16.22 31.29 -17.17
CA GLY A 657 16.85 30.42 -18.17
C GLY A 657 17.21 29.06 -17.59
N THR A 658 17.85 28.20 -18.40
CA THR A 658 18.29 26.84 -18.02
C THR A 658 19.26 26.82 -16.83
N ASN A 659 19.91 27.95 -16.53
CA ASN A 659 20.86 28.12 -15.43
C ASN A 659 20.28 28.93 -14.25
N GLY A 660 18.95 29.00 -14.12
CA GLY A 660 18.26 29.72 -13.05
C GLY A 660 17.83 31.15 -13.42
N ARG A 661 17.36 31.88 -12.41
CA ARG A 661 16.86 33.26 -12.54
C ARG A 661 18.02 34.25 -12.60
N ARG A 662 17.98 35.19 -13.54
CA ARG A 662 18.99 36.25 -13.71
C ARG A 662 18.33 37.63 -13.78
N ARG A 663 19.07 38.66 -13.38
CA ARG A 663 18.67 40.07 -13.51
C ARG A 663 19.18 40.64 -14.83
N ASN A 664 18.42 41.58 -15.39
CA ASN A 664 18.78 42.32 -16.59
C ASN A 664 18.98 43.80 -16.28
N ASN A 665 19.49 44.56 -17.26
CA ASN A 665 19.78 45.99 -17.15
C ASN A 665 18.55 46.80 -16.72
N LEU A 666 18.81 47.92 -16.05
CA LEU A 666 17.80 48.92 -15.77
C LEU A 666 17.31 49.53 -17.09
N THR A 667 15.99 49.58 -17.29
CA THR A 667 15.38 50.06 -18.55
C THR A 667 14.80 51.47 -18.40
N ASP A 668 14.59 52.16 -19.53
CA ASP A 668 13.83 53.41 -19.58
C ASP A 668 12.43 53.28 -18.94
N ALA A 669 11.80 52.10 -19.09
CA ALA A 669 10.52 51.80 -18.45
C ALA A 669 10.67 51.72 -16.92
N SER A 670 11.62 50.93 -16.42
CA SER A 670 11.93 50.83 -14.98
C SER A 670 12.26 52.20 -14.37
N TYR A 671 13.04 53.03 -15.07
CA TYR A 671 13.37 54.39 -14.64
C TYR A 671 12.14 55.29 -14.57
N LYS A 672 11.27 55.27 -15.59
CA LYS A 672 10.00 56.01 -15.57
C LYS A 672 9.11 55.58 -14.41
N TYR A 673 9.00 54.28 -14.14
CA TYR A 673 8.25 53.78 -12.99
C TYR A 673 8.83 54.28 -11.67
N LEU A 674 10.15 54.16 -11.49
CA LEU A 674 10.85 54.64 -10.31
C LEU A 674 10.64 56.14 -10.07
N SER A 675 10.64 56.95 -11.14
CA SER A 675 10.44 58.41 -11.05
C SER A 675 9.06 58.82 -10.51
N LYS A 676 8.05 57.93 -10.58
CA LYS A 676 6.74 58.16 -9.97
C LYS A 676 6.75 57.96 -8.45
N ILE A 677 7.68 57.13 -7.96
CA ILE A 677 7.74 56.68 -6.56
C ILE A 677 8.65 57.60 -5.73
N ILE A 678 9.80 58.01 -6.29
CA ILE A 678 10.77 58.91 -5.64
C ILE A 678 11.42 59.82 -6.67
N ASN A 679 11.66 61.08 -6.31
CA ASN A 679 12.41 62.00 -7.17
C ASN A 679 13.82 61.44 -7.46
N PRO A 680 14.14 61.08 -8.72
CA PRO A 680 15.42 60.46 -9.07
C PRO A 680 16.64 61.32 -8.75
N VAL A 681 16.49 62.66 -8.70
CA VAL A 681 17.55 63.59 -8.33
C VAL A 681 18.08 63.30 -6.91
N TYR A 682 17.20 62.89 -5.99
CA TYR A 682 17.61 62.54 -4.63
C TYR A 682 18.57 61.34 -4.61
N LEU A 683 18.23 60.27 -5.37
CA LEU A 683 19.07 59.07 -5.48
C LEU A 683 20.39 59.37 -6.20
N TYR A 684 20.33 60.15 -7.29
CA TYR A 684 21.50 60.59 -8.05
C TYR A 684 22.51 61.34 -7.16
N ASN A 685 22.01 62.29 -6.35
CA ASN A 685 22.86 63.08 -5.46
C ASN A 685 23.57 62.23 -4.40
N ILE A 686 22.93 61.16 -3.88
CA ILE A 686 23.57 60.23 -2.96
C ILE A 686 24.68 59.45 -3.66
N LEU A 687 24.40 58.85 -4.82
CA LEU A 687 25.37 58.05 -5.58
C LEU A 687 26.62 58.86 -5.94
N VAL A 688 26.44 60.05 -6.50
CA VAL A 688 27.54 60.91 -6.97
C VAL A 688 28.35 61.51 -5.82
N LYS A 689 27.72 61.76 -4.67
CA LYS A 689 28.42 62.27 -3.48
C LYS A 689 29.39 61.24 -2.91
N GLU A 690 29.01 59.96 -2.92
CA GLU A 690 29.83 58.86 -2.40
C GLU A 690 30.74 58.22 -3.46
N ASP A 691 30.51 58.51 -4.74
CA ASP A 691 31.31 58.03 -5.88
C ASP A 691 31.37 59.09 -7.00
N ALA A 692 32.37 59.98 -6.89
CA ALA A 692 32.55 61.10 -7.81
C ALA A 692 32.87 60.66 -9.25
N ASP A 693 33.39 59.45 -9.45
CA ASP A 693 33.72 58.92 -10.78
C ASP A 693 32.46 58.73 -11.64
N LEU A 694 31.29 58.58 -11.02
CA LEU A 694 30.00 58.49 -11.71
C LEU A 694 29.65 59.78 -12.48
N LEU A 695 30.23 60.94 -12.13
CA LEU A 695 30.02 62.21 -12.86
C LEU A 695 30.53 62.14 -14.30
N ASN A 696 31.55 61.33 -14.55
CA ASN A 696 32.22 61.23 -15.86
C ASN A 696 31.48 60.31 -16.84
N ILE A 697 30.39 59.68 -16.41
CA ILE A 697 29.59 58.80 -17.27
C ILE A 697 28.80 59.65 -18.27
N SER A 698 29.23 59.62 -19.53
CA SER A 698 28.58 60.29 -20.68
C SER A 698 28.01 59.31 -21.71
N LYS A 699 28.50 58.07 -21.72
CA LYS A 699 28.05 56.96 -22.55
C LYS A 699 28.13 55.67 -21.75
N TYR A 700 27.09 54.85 -21.87
CA TYR A 700 27.07 53.47 -21.41
C TYR A 700 26.72 52.61 -22.62
N GLU A 701 27.45 51.51 -22.84
CA GLU A 701 27.13 50.55 -23.92
C GLU A 701 25.83 49.83 -23.58
N SER A 702 24.71 50.48 -23.85
CA SER A 702 23.41 49.84 -23.99
C SER A 702 23.47 48.96 -25.24
N LEU A 703 23.87 47.71 -25.08
CA LEU A 703 23.65 46.68 -26.09
C LEU A 703 22.15 46.37 -26.12
N GLU A 704 21.42 47.20 -26.85
CA GLU A 704 20.13 46.78 -27.38
C GLU A 704 20.38 45.54 -28.24
N HIS A 705 19.66 44.46 -27.93
CA HIS A 705 19.63 43.18 -28.64
C HIS A 705 20.67 42.14 -28.18
N HIS A 706 20.45 41.55 -26.99
CA HIS A 706 20.39 40.09 -26.75
C HIS A 706 20.24 39.85 -25.23
N PHE A 707 19.25 39.06 -24.81
CA PHE A 707 18.97 38.79 -23.39
C PHE A 707 20.16 38.16 -22.63
N ASP A 708 21.07 37.48 -23.34
CA ASP A 708 22.24 36.80 -22.75
C ASP A 708 23.48 37.71 -22.58
N ASP A 709 23.48 38.92 -23.14
CA ASP A 709 24.68 39.77 -23.21
C ASP A 709 24.64 41.04 -22.35
N SER A 710 23.64 41.18 -21.47
CA SER A 710 23.46 42.35 -20.64
C SER A 710 24.62 42.53 -19.63
N PRO A 711 25.19 43.74 -19.46
CA PRO A 711 26.28 43.98 -18.50
C PRO A 711 25.96 43.50 -17.08
N ILE A 712 24.72 43.70 -16.63
CA ILE A 712 24.23 43.20 -15.33
C ILE A 712 24.28 41.66 -15.25
N ASN A 713 23.90 40.95 -16.31
CA ASN A 713 23.95 39.49 -16.39
C ASN A 713 25.40 38.95 -16.39
N LYS A 714 26.34 39.68 -17.01
CA LYS A 714 27.77 39.27 -17.11
C LYS A 714 28.54 39.34 -15.79
N VAL A 715 28.15 40.25 -14.89
CA VAL A 715 28.87 40.51 -13.63
C VAL A 715 28.30 39.76 -12.42
N GLY A 716 27.34 38.85 -12.61
CA GLY A 716 26.84 37.96 -11.56
C GLY A 716 25.59 38.48 -10.85
N ASN A 717 25.58 38.49 -9.51
CA ASN A 717 24.41 38.83 -8.70
C ASN A 717 24.61 40.09 -7.84
N GLU A 718 23.55 40.54 -7.16
CA GLU A 718 23.53 41.77 -6.34
C GLU A 718 24.54 41.84 -5.18
N LYS A 719 25.18 40.70 -4.83
CA LYS A 719 26.26 40.65 -3.83
C LYS A 719 27.64 40.92 -4.44
N ASN A 720 27.77 40.94 -5.77
CA ASN A 720 29.02 41.28 -6.45
C ASN A 720 29.23 42.80 -6.49
N ALA A 721 30.43 43.26 -6.12
CA ALA A 721 30.83 44.67 -6.22
C ALA A 721 30.74 45.20 -7.67
N ASP A 722 31.06 44.36 -8.66
CA ASP A 722 30.97 44.73 -10.08
C ASP A 722 29.51 44.94 -10.51
N PHE A 723 28.58 44.09 -10.05
CA PHE A 723 27.14 44.28 -10.26
C PHE A 723 26.67 45.63 -9.73
N ARG A 724 27.02 45.92 -8.47
CA ARG A 724 26.65 47.18 -7.81
C ARG A 724 27.21 48.41 -8.54
N LYS A 725 28.43 48.30 -9.06
CA LYS A 725 29.06 49.35 -9.87
C LYS A 725 28.31 49.57 -11.19
N VAL A 726 28.05 48.49 -11.93
CA VAL A 726 27.33 48.50 -13.22
C VAL A 726 25.93 49.12 -13.04
N LEU A 727 25.19 48.72 -11.99
CA LEU A 727 23.87 49.27 -11.69
C LEU A 727 23.90 50.79 -11.41
N ALA A 728 24.90 51.26 -10.64
CA ALA A 728 25.08 52.68 -10.37
C ALA A 728 25.30 53.48 -11.66
N GLN A 729 26.11 52.92 -12.57
CA GLN A 729 26.44 53.52 -13.86
C GLN A 729 25.21 53.62 -14.77
N GLU A 730 24.41 52.54 -14.86
CA GLU A 730 23.17 52.51 -15.63
C GLU A 730 22.16 53.56 -15.15
N PHE A 731 21.93 53.63 -13.83
CA PHE A 731 21.00 54.61 -13.27
C PHE A 731 21.43 56.05 -13.55
N VAL A 732 22.71 56.38 -13.34
CA VAL A 732 23.25 57.72 -13.58
C VAL A 732 23.13 58.12 -15.05
N TYR A 733 23.40 57.18 -15.96
CA TYR A 733 23.24 57.40 -17.39
C TYR A 733 21.79 57.68 -17.77
N LEU A 734 20.85 56.84 -17.34
CA LEU A 734 19.42 57.03 -17.58
C LEU A 734 18.90 58.35 -16.99
N HIS A 735 19.38 58.73 -15.80
CA HIS A 735 19.02 59.99 -15.16
C HIS A 735 19.46 61.21 -15.98
N LYS A 736 20.72 61.23 -16.44
CA LYS A 736 21.23 62.31 -17.30
C LYS A 736 20.46 62.39 -18.61
N GLN A 737 20.18 61.26 -19.25
CA GLN A 737 19.37 61.23 -20.46
C GLN A 737 17.96 61.79 -20.24
N ALA A 738 17.33 61.45 -19.13
CA ALA A 738 15.98 61.94 -18.81
C ALA A 738 15.95 63.46 -18.62
N ILE A 739 16.96 64.04 -17.96
CA ILE A 739 17.09 65.50 -17.80
C ILE A 739 17.28 66.17 -19.16
N THR A 740 18.22 65.67 -19.98
CA THR A 740 18.48 66.24 -21.33
C THR A 740 17.29 66.12 -22.28
N LYS A 741 16.43 65.10 -22.12
CA LYS A 741 15.17 64.94 -22.85
C LYS A 741 14.05 65.85 -22.34
N SER A 742 14.08 66.29 -21.08
CA SER A 742 13.09 67.21 -20.49
C SER A 742 13.40 68.70 -20.71
N GLU A 743 14.66 69.02 -21.01
CA GLU A 743 15.15 70.37 -21.36
C GLU A 743 15.03 70.69 -22.86
N LYS A 744 14.66 69.68 -23.67
CA LYS A 744 14.28 69.80 -25.08
C LYS A 744 12.77 69.71 -25.22
#